data_AF-A0A819XTE1-F1
#
_entry.id   AF-A0A819XTE1-F1
#
_cell.length_a   1.000
_cell.length_b   1.000
_cell.length_c   1.000
_cell.angle_alpha   90.00
_cell.angle_beta   90.00
_cell.angle_gamma   90.00
#
_symmetry.space_group_name_H-M   'P 1'
#
loop_
_entity.id
_entity.type
_entity.pdbx_description
1 polymer ?
#
loop_
_entity_poly.entity_id
_entity_poly.type
_entity_poly.pdbx_seq_one_letter_code
_entity_poly.pdbx_strand_id
1 'polypeptide(L)'
;MSTNLDLDYSHELEHVLKRLFDLNDMKQLTNILPTINEHIEEANSWFQNTTNHIFESIHSTFSLERLKQQEYKSLDSVKAEKAFNYLNACKDAFIPNRNDCLTVIDHLETFVKNFSDFIQKEMETFFDIIKKSLDTNEILDKVRILSSRIQEISDIEKASPRVFSHFSKGTIFQDWQTELSSYCSELATEMARLCATQRTEALNTKLSTAKTLSKLDKFLESSKFIDIYNEYQKLFFSQTNDIGQQVIDAIKNFDYEGVAVKMMTLKSSDEVGKHFYAEAKRPLNTGLEQLIEETENLAIMIGSTIPREDIKLIVNNLKRMERAKQFIEKHLDAPHKIDESIQNVKSIIEERIKRHLVVVKALIDNHNFSEADRKIESITVVRNLLGKYCTKEIFDEIENLTEYQNNVVLTKVVTKYSKMDISGYTLNPPTDIFERFGQVNQTNPIYNQALNEIREKILAKFREELDKAKSSQPPNSENIHIRKFESAVKYLPEAMRNALEVELKHCKDDIVQLIRDNEIKLNNACSSGDVRNIKSILLEYENAQELQSFANKVKALVLTQIKEIVEKINGNFERYEIREAFTHVKKLYNYKIELEELITDIDRPYSEVRLRIIKIFDDAYLSFTNRFLSAQVSIGENESVAAVEKSLICLTEFMKFKDDHINQLILTHLLPDGFNDRIDTLIRKIRDYFNEHEAKCVDALEKIHTDSLLNILTIMSTWNSILTKIKIYYETYSNRNTSMLSLITILQPLADHSRMLSSISELRVGRPMGRDGTNIFRKF
;
A
#
# COMPACT_ATOMS: atom_id res chain seq x y z
N MET A 1 -66.62 -18.44 120.99
CA MET A 1 -65.52 -19.34 120.55
C MET A 1 -64.65 -18.58 119.56
N SER A 2 -63.32 -18.65 119.67
CA SER A 2 -62.38 -18.11 118.67
C SER A 2 -61.92 -19.24 117.75
N THR A 3 -62.78 -19.64 116.82
CA THR A 3 -62.46 -20.61 115.77
C THR A 3 -62.44 -19.87 114.43
N ASN A 4 -61.31 -19.92 113.73
CA ASN A 4 -61.12 -19.23 112.46
C ASN A 4 -61.59 -20.12 111.31
N LEU A 5 -62.77 -19.85 110.78
CA LEU A 5 -63.27 -20.50 109.57
C LEU A 5 -62.73 -19.72 108.37
N ASP A 6 -61.61 -20.16 107.80
CA ASP A 6 -61.07 -19.63 106.53
C ASP A 6 -60.76 -20.81 105.60
N LEU A 7 -60.45 -20.52 104.33
CA LEU A 7 -60.09 -21.47 103.28
C LEU A 7 -58.95 -22.41 103.70
N ASP A 8 -58.03 -21.94 104.55
CA ASP A 8 -56.91 -22.72 105.07
C ASP A 8 -57.29 -23.76 106.13
N TYR A 9 -58.46 -23.61 106.76
CA TYR A 9 -58.92 -24.43 107.88
C TYR A 9 -60.17 -25.24 107.53
N SER A 10 -60.32 -25.65 106.26
CA SER A 10 -61.48 -26.44 105.80
C SER A 10 -61.71 -27.74 106.59
N HIS A 11 -60.65 -28.31 107.18
CA HIS A 11 -60.71 -29.50 108.03
C HIS A 11 -61.29 -29.23 109.43
N GLU A 12 -61.25 -27.99 109.93
CA GLU A 12 -61.86 -27.61 111.21
C GLU A 12 -63.39 -27.46 111.10
N LEU A 13 -63.92 -27.33 109.88
CA LEU A 13 -65.35 -27.14 109.61
C LEU A 13 -66.19 -28.27 110.19
N GLU A 14 -65.73 -29.53 110.07
CA GLU A 14 -66.43 -30.70 110.61
C GLU A 14 -66.52 -30.65 112.15
N HIS A 15 -65.43 -30.22 112.81
CA HIS A 15 -65.40 -30.04 114.26
C HIS A 15 -66.32 -28.90 114.73
N VAL A 16 -66.36 -27.79 113.99
CA VAL A 16 -67.24 -26.65 114.29
C VAL A 16 -68.71 -27.03 114.08
N LEU A 17 -69.02 -27.79 113.03
CA LEU A 17 -70.38 -28.26 112.75
C LEU A 17 -70.88 -29.26 113.78
N LYS A 18 -70.03 -30.18 114.23
CA LYS A 18 -70.36 -31.08 115.34
C LYS A 18 -70.72 -30.31 116.62
N ARG A 19 -69.92 -29.28 116.96
CA ARG A 19 -70.20 -28.42 118.11
C ARG A 19 -71.49 -27.61 117.95
N LEU A 20 -71.78 -27.11 116.75
CA LEU A 20 -73.05 -26.43 116.45
C LEU A 20 -74.25 -27.38 116.53
N PHE A 21 -74.08 -28.65 116.14
CA PHE A 21 -75.11 -29.67 116.30
C PHE A 21 -75.38 -29.94 117.79
N ASP A 22 -74.33 -30.20 118.56
CA ASP A 22 -74.41 -30.39 120.02
C ASP A 22 -75.06 -29.17 120.71
N LEU A 23 -74.76 -27.96 120.23
CA LEU A 23 -75.34 -26.70 120.74
C LEU A 23 -76.81 -26.53 120.33
N ASN A 24 -77.20 -26.94 119.12
CA ASN A 24 -78.59 -26.91 118.66
C ASN A 24 -79.46 -27.96 119.34
N ASP A 25 -78.91 -29.11 119.73
CA ASP A 25 -79.61 -30.11 120.54
C ASP A 25 -80.01 -29.55 121.92
N MET A 26 -79.25 -28.58 122.45
CA MET A 26 -79.60 -27.85 123.68
C MET A 26 -80.83 -26.94 123.53
N LYS A 27 -81.38 -26.71 122.32
CA LYS A 27 -82.66 -25.99 122.13
C LYS A 27 -83.82 -26.63 122.89
N GLN A 28 -83.74 -27.92 123.20
CA GLN A 28 -84.75 -28.59 124.04
C GLN A 28 -84.81 -28.03 125.48
N LEU A 29 -83.72 -27.40 125.96
CA LEU A 29 -83.63 -26.78 127.29
C LEU A 29 -84.20 -25.34 127.32
N THR A 30 -84.65 -24.79 126.19
CA THR A 30 -85.18 -23.42 126.09
C THR A 30 -86.38 -23.16 127.01
N ASN A 31 -87.16 -24.21 127.31
CA ASN A 31 -88.29 -24.12 128.23
C ASN A 31 -87.86 -23.92 129.71
N ILE A 32 -86.59 -24.24 130.03
CA ILE A 32 -86.02 -24.14 131.38
C ILE A 32 -85.12 -22.90 131.50
N LEU A 33 -84.38 -22.58 130.44
CA LEU A 33 -83.47 -21.44 130.39
C LEU A 33 -83.69 -20.64 129.09
N PRO A 34 -84.62 -19.67 129.06
CA PRO A 34 -84.99 -18.98 127.82
C PRO A 34 -83.80 -18.27 127.13
N THR A 35 -82.84 -17.79 127.91
CA THR A 35 -81.62 -17.11 127.42
C THR A 35 -80.67 -18.02 126.65
N ILE A 36 -80.78 -19.35 126.76
CA ILE A 36 -79.91 -20.26 126.00
C ILE A 36 -80.21 -20.20 124.50
N ASN A 37 -81.47 -19.94 124.13
CA ASN A 37 -81.88 -19.87 122.73
C ASN A 37 -81.29 -18.63 122.04
N GLU A 38 -81.13 -17.50 122.75
CA GLU A 38 -80.44 -16.32 122.22
C GLU A 38 -78.99 -16.65 121.86
N HIS A 39 -78.26 -17.36 122.74
CA HIS A 39 -76.87 -17.77 122.47
C HIS A 39 -76.75 -18.84 121.37
N ILE A 40 -77.74 -19.72 121.23
CA ILE A 40 -77.78 -20.70 120.14
C ILE A 40 -78.04 -20.01 118.79
N GLU A 41 -78.97 -19.07 118.73
CA GLU A 41 -79.21 -18.25 117.54
C GLU A 41 -78.02 -17.34 117.21
N GLU A 42 -77.34 -16.79 118.22
CA GLU A 42 -76.10 -16.03 118.05
C GLU A 42 -74.98 -16.88 117.42
N ALA A 43 -74.79 -18.12 117.89
CA ALA A 43 -73.80 -19.04 117.35
C ALA A 43 -74.14 -19.51 115.92
N ASN A 44 -75.41 -19.81 115.63
CA ASN A 44 -75.87 -20.15 114.28
C ASN A 44 -75.72 -18.97 113.32
N SER A 45 -76.10 -17.76 113.74
CA SER A 45 -75.97 -16.55 112.95
C SER A 45 -74.51 -16.20 112.68
N TRP A 46 -73.62 -16.33 113.69
CA TRP A 46 -72.18 -16.18 113.50
C TRP A 46 -71.63 -17.15 112.46
N PHE A 47 -71.99 -18.44 112.56
CA PHE A 47 -71.53 -19.46 111.61
C PHE A 47 -72.04 -19.17 110.19
N GLN A 48 -73.33 -18.88 110.05
CA GLN A 48 -73.95 -18.56 108.77
C GLN A 48 -73.34 -17.31 108.13
N ASN A 49 -73.14 -16.23 108.90
CA ASN A 49 -72.51 -15.01 108.41
C ASN A 49 -71.06 -15.23 108.01
N THR A 50 -70.31 -16.04 108.77
CA THR A 50 -68.91 -16.35 108.47
C THR A 50 -68.78 -17.20 107.21
N THR A 51 -69.60 -18.24 107.06
CA THR A 51 -69.65 -19.07 105.84
C THR A 51 -70.12 -18.26 104.63
N ASN A 52 -71.14 -17.41 104.77
CA ASN A 52 -71.59 -16.53 103.68
C ASN A 52 -70.50 -15.54 103.26
N HIS A 53 -69.75 -14.96 104.20
CA HIS A 53 -68.62 -14.10 103.89
C HIS A 53 -67.53 -14.85 103.10
N ILE A 54 -67.26 -16.12 103.42
CA ILE A 54 -66.31 -16.95 102.65
C ILE A 54 -66.87 -17.27 101.27
N PHE A 55 -68.18 -17.57 101.15
CA PHE A 55 -68.84 -17.77 99.87
C PHE A 55 -68.78 -16.52 98.98
N GLU A 56 -69.05 -15.34 99.53
CA GLU A 56 -68.89 -14.06 98.84
C GLU A 56 -67.42 -13.79 98.47
N SER A 57 -66.47 -14.16 99.32
CA SER A 57 -65.03 -14.06 99.05
C SER A 57 -64.59 -14.98 97.91
N ILE A 58 -65.07 -16.23 97.87
CA ILE A 58 -64.83 -17.17 96.77
C ILE A 58 -65.46 -16.62 95.49
N HIS A 59 -66.74 -16.24 95.53
CA HIS A 59 -67.48 -15.74 94.38
C HIS A 59 -66.86 -14.46 93.80
N SER A 60 -66.44 -13.53 94.66
CA SER A 60 -65.76 -12.30 94.23
C SER A 60 -64.34 -12.56 93.73
N THR A 61 -63.62 -13.53 94.29
CA THR A 61 -62.28 -13.90 93.82
C THR A 61 -62.34 -14.56 92.45
N PHE A 62 -63.27 -15.50 92.25
CA PHE A 62 -63.41 -16.31 91.04
C PHE A 62 -64.59 -15.85 90.18
N SER A 63 -64.61 -14.55 89.85
CA SER A 63 -65.63 -13.96 88.97
C SER A 63 -65.16 -13.91 87.51
N LEU A 64 -66.03 -14.38 86.60
CA LEU A 64 -65.79 -14.31 85.16
C LEU A 64 -65.65 -12.87 84.65
N GLU A 65 -66.29 -11.89 85.29
CA GLU A 65 -66.18 -10.48 84.93
C GLU A 65 -64.79 -9.94 85.24
N ARG A 66 -64.25 -10.31 86.41
CA ARG A 66 -62.86 -9.99 86.77
C ARG A 66 -61.87 -10.65 85.82
N LEU A 67 -62.10 -11.91 85.44
CA LEU A 67 -61.25 -12.61 84.48
C LEU A 67 -61.24 -11.91 83.10
N LYS A 68 -62.36 -11.32 82.67
CA LYS A 68 -62.45 -10.55 81.41
C LYS A 68 -61.73 -9.20 81.48
N GLN A 69 -61.63 -8.58 82.66
CA GLN A 69 -61.02 -7.27 82.89
C GLN A 69 -59.51 -7.32 83.14
N GLN A 70 -58.96 -8.50 83.47
CA GLN A 70 -57.52 -8.68 83.69
C GLN A 70 -56.74 -8.60 82.37
N GLU A 71 -55.70 -7.75 82.33
CA GLU A 71 -54.71 -7.74 81.24
C GLU A 71 -53.97 -9.08 81.14
N TYR A 72 -53.67 -9.70 82.28
CA TYR A 72 -53.03 -11.02 82.35
C TYR A 72 -53.94 -11.98 83.11
N LYS A 73 -54.60 -12.87 82.36
CA LYS A 73 -55.49 -13.88 82.92
C LYS A 73 -54.65 -15.01 83.51
N SER A 74 -54.70 -15.16 84.83
CA SER A 74 -54.03 -16.22 85.58
C SER A 74 -54.97 -16.79 86.64
N LEU A 75 -54.88 -18.09 86.89
CA LEU A 75 -55.63 -18.76 87.95
C LEU A 75 -54.71 -18.96 89.16
N ASP A 76 -55.11 -18.41 90.32
CA ASP A 76 -54.52 -18.82 91.59
C ASP A 76 -55.05 -20.22 91.95
N SER A 77 -54.38 -21.22 91.40
CA SER A 77 -54.77 -22.63 91.51
C SER A 77 -54.73 -23.14 92.94
N VAL A 78 -53.79 -22.66 93.75
CA VAL A 78 -53.70 -23.01 95.17
C VAL A 78 -54.92 -22.49 95.94
N LYS A 79 -55.32 -21.22 95.69
CA LYS A 79 -56.52 -20.66 96.31
C LYS A 79 -57.80 -21.33 95.81
N ALA A 80 -57.85 -21.69 94.52
CA ALA A 80 -58.98 -22.42 93.94
C ALA A 80 -59.09 -23.84 94.52
N GLU A 81 -57.98 -24.55 94.71
CA GLU A 81 -57.92 -25.88 95.33
C GLU A 81 -58.42 -25.82 96.78
N LYS A 82 -57.99 -24.80 97.55
CA LYS A 82 -58.48 -24.56 98.92
C LYS A 82 -59.98 -24.24 98.93
N ALA A 83 -60.47 -23.44 97.97
CA ALA A 83 -61.89 -23.15 97.82
C ALA A 83 -62.72 -24.41 97.52
N PHE A 84 -62.27 -25.27 96.59
CA PHE A 84 -62.90 -26.57 96.35
C PHE A 84 -62.89 -27.46 97.60
N ASN A 85 -61.80 -27.49 98.36
CA ASN A 85 -61.71 -28.25 99.61
C ASN A 85 -62.70 -27.75 100.67
N TYR A 86 -62.79 -26.43 100.85
CA TYR A 86 -63.73 -25.79 101.78
C TYR A 86 -65.19 -26.03 101.38
N LEU A 87 -65.53 -25.84 100.10
CA LEU A 87 -66.88 -26.04 99.60
C LEU A 87 -67.32 -27.50 99.62
N ASN A 88 -66.42 -28.45 99.35
CA ASN A 88 -66.74 -29.88 99.48
C ASN A 88 -66.99 -30.26 100.94
N ALA A 89 -66.16 -29.78 101.88
CA ALA A 89 -66.43 -29.98 103.31
C ALA A 89 -67.79 -29.37 103.73
N CYS A 90 -68.18 -28.24 103.15
CA CYS A 90 -69.50 -27.63 103.37
C CYS A 90 -70.65 -28.43 102.75
N LYS A 91 -70.42 -29.06 101.59
CA LYS A 91 -71.41 -29.88 100.86
C LYS A 91 -71.70 -31.20 101.58
N ASP A 92 -70.66 -31.81 102.15
CA ASP A 92 -70.73 -33.10 102.84
C ASP A 92 -71.37 -32.96 104.23
N ALA A 93 -71.36 -31.75 104.81
CA ALA A 93 -71.94 -31.47 106.10
C ALA A 93 -73.36 -30.85 106.02
N PHE A 94 -74.21 -31.08 107.03
CA PHE A 94 -75.62 -30.66 107.04
C PHE A 94 -75.76 -29.18 107.43
N ILE A 95 -75.33 -28.27 106.55
CA ILE A 95 -75.30 -26.82 106.76
C ILE A 95 -76.65 -26.17 106.39
N PRO A 96 -77.13 -25.15 107.14
CA PRO A 96 -78.38 -24.41 106.84
C PRO A 96 -78.43 -23.78 105.42
N ASN A 97 -77.28 -23.36 104.87
CA ASN A 97 -77.14 -22.68 103.57
C ASN A 97 -76.63 -23.60 102.44
N ARG A 98 -77.12 -24.85 102.38
CA ARG A 98 -76.69 -25.85 101.40
C ARG A 98 -76.86 -25.40 99.94
N ASN A 99 -77.95 -24.68 99.62
CA ASN A 99 -78.21 -24.20 98.26
C ASN A 99 -77.22 -23.11 97.82
N ASP A 100 -76.81 -22.23 98.73
CA ASP A 100 -75.81 -21.19 98.44
C ASP A 100 -74.43 -21.83 98.20
N CYS A 101 -74.07 -22.85 99.00
CA CYS A 101 -72.84 -23.62 98.80
C CYS A 101 -72.80 -24.30 97.42
N LEU A 102 -73.88 -24.97 97.02
CA LEU A 102 -73.98 -25.59 95.69
C LEU A 102 -73.88 -24.56 94.56
N THR A 103 -74.47 -23.39 94.76
CA THR A 103 -74.39 -22.28 93.80
C THR A 103 -72.94 -21.79 93.66
N VAL A 104 -72.21 -21.61 94.77
CA VAL A 104 -70.81 -21.16 94.75
C VAL A 104 -69.89 -22.22 94.14
N ILE A 105 -70.15 -23.51 94.38
CA ILE A 105 -69.44 -24.62 93.70
C ILE A 105 -69.63 -24.52 92.19
N ASP A 106 -70.87 -24.40 91.72
CA ASP A 106 -71.18 -24.31 90.29
C ASP A 106 -70.51 -23.08 89.63
N HIS A 107 -70.48 -21.95 90.34
CA HIS A 107 -69.75 -20.76 89.89
C HIS A 107 -68.24 -21.00 89.79
N LEU A 108 -67.63 -21.64 90.79
CA LEU A 108 -66.19 -21.94 90.79
C LEU A 108 -65.83 -22.96 89.70
N GLU A 109 -66.63 -24.02 89.53
CA GLU A 109 -66.45 -25.00 88.45
C GLU A 109 -66.57 -24.32 87.08
N THR A 110 -67.58 -23.49 86.89
CA THR A 110 -67.80 -22.74 85.64
C THR A 110 -66.66 -21.78 85.38
N PHE A 111 -66.12 -21.13 86.41
CA PHE A 111 -64.94 -20.27 86.29
C PHE A 111 -63.72 -21.06 85.80
N VAL A 112 -63.41 -22.20 86.44
CA VAL A 112 -62.25 -23.04 86.09
C VAL A 112 -62.37 -23.61 84.67
N LYS A 113 -63.57 -24.06 84.26
CA LYS A 113 -63.83 -24.51 82.87
C LYS A 113 -63.58 -23.39 81.85
N ASN A 114 -64.14 -22.21 82.07
CA ASN A 114 -63.95 -21.06 81.18
C ASN A 114 -62.48 -20.60 81.11
N PHE A 115 -61.75 -20.69 82.22
CA PHE A 115 -60.32 -20.41 82.25
C PHE A 115 -59.52 -21.43 81.44
N SER A 116 -59.81 -22.73 81.62
CA SER A 116 -59.23 -23.83 80.84
C SER A 116 -59.47 -23.64 79.34
N ASP A 117 -60.70 -23.33 78.93
CA ASP A 117 -61.06 -23.10 77.52
C ASP A 117 -60.34 -21.87 76.95
N PHE A 118 -60.20 -20.81 77.75
CA PHE A 118 -59.46 -19.62 77.36
C PHE A 118 -57.98 -19.94 77.09
N ILE A 119 -57.30 -20.62 78.02
CA ILE A 119 -55.90 -21.02 77.85
C ILE A 119 -55.75 -21.90 76.61
N GLN A 120 -56.62 -22.89 76.43
CA GLN A 120 -56.55 -23.79 75.27
C GLN A 120 -56.64 -23.01 73.97
N LYS A 121 -57.63 -22.12 73.84
CA LYS A 121 -57.84 -21.30 72.62
C LYS A 121 -56.69 -20.33 72.37
N GLU A 122 -56.14 -19.75 73.43
CA GLU A 122 -54.98 -18.85 73.34
C GLU A 122 -53.74 -19.60 72.85
N MET A 123 -53.46 -20.78 73.41
CA MET A 123 -52.36 -21.63 73.00
C MET A 123 -52.51 -22.11 71.55
N GLU A 124 -53.70 -22.55 71.14
CA GLU A 124 -54.02 -22.94 69.75
C GLU A 124 -53.73 -21.78 68.79
N THR A 125 -54.20 -20.57 69.13
CA THR A 125 -53.98 -19.38 68.31
C THR A 125 -52.49 -19.05 68.15
N PHE A 126 -51.72 -19.09 69.25
CA PHE A 126 -50.29 -18.80 69.20
C PHE A 126 -49.50 -19.87 68.46
N PHE A 127 -49.90 -21.13 68.60
CA PHE A 127 -49.27 -22.22 67.86
C PHE A 127 -49.54 -22.12 66.36
N ASP A 128 -50.75 -21.70 65.96
CA ASP A 128 -51.08 -21.43 64.57
C ASP A 128 -50.27 -20.28 63.96
N ILE A 129 -49.98 -19.23 64.73
CA ILE A 129 -49.10 -18.14 64.33
C ILE A 129 -47.67 -18.65 64.14
N ILE A 130 -47.16 -19.44 65.08
CA ILE A 130 -45.82 -20.07 65.00
C ILE A 130 -45.69 -20.88 63.71
N LYS A 131 -46.71 -21.66 63.33
CA LYS A 131 -46.70 -22.49 62.10
C LYS A 131 -46.63 -21.65 60.82
N LYS A 132 -47.22 -20.44 60.81
CA LYS A 132 -47.43 -19.62 59.60
C LYS A 132 -46.45 -18.45 59.47
N SER A 133 -45.91 -17.94 60.57
CA SER A 133 -45.05 -16.75 60.54
C SER A 133 -43.67 -17.04 59.94
N LEU A 134 -43.13 -16.03 59.27
CA LEU A 134 -41.74 -16.00 58.78
C LEU A 134 -40.87 -15.08 59.63
N ASP A 135 -41.45 -14.29 60.54
CA ASP A 135 -40.73 -13.40 61.43
C ASP A 135 -40.26 -14.17 62.67
N THR A 136 -38.94 -14.27 62.83
CA THR A 136 -38.33 -14.99 63.94
C THR A 136 -38.63 -14.34 65.29
N ASN A 137 -38.82 -13.01 65.33
CA ASN A 137 -39.16 -12.30 66.57
C ASN A 137 -40.60 -12.60 67.00
N GLU A 138 -41.54 -12.60 66.05
CA GLU A 138 -42.92 -12.98 66.32
C GLU A 138 -43.00 -14.44 66.81
N ILE A 139 -42.29 -15.36 66.16
CA ILE A 139 -42.20 -16.77 66.60
C ILE A 139 -41.63 -16.85 68.02
N LEU A 140 -40.57 -16.11 68.34
CA LEU A 140 -39.92 -16.11 69.64
C LEU A 140 -40.88 -15.68 70.77
N ASP A 141 -41.64 -14.61 70.54
CA ASP A 141 -42.60 -14.09 71.52
C ASP A 141 -43.75 -15.08 71.75
N LYS A 142 -44.31 -15.66 70.67
CA LYS A 142 -45.39 -16.66 70.78
C LYS A 142 -44.92 -17.94 71.45
N VAL A 143 -43.71 -18.42 71.15
CA VAL A 143 -43.13 -19.60 71.82
C VAL A 143 -42.93 -19.36 73.32
N ARG A 144 -42.52 -18.16 73.73
CA ARG A 144 -42.38 -17.80 75.14
C ARG A 144 -43.71 -17.86 75.88
N ILE A 145 -44.77 -17.33 75.27
CA ILE A 145 -46.11 -17.35 75.86
C ILE A 145 -46.64 -18.79 75.93
N LEU A 146 -46.52 -19.54 74.83
CA LEU A 146 -46.91 -20.95 74.78
C LEU A 146 -46.19 -21.77 75.86
N SER A 147 -44.88 -21.60 76.01
CA SER A 147 -44.08 -22.26 77.06
C SER A 147 -44.60 -21.95 78.46
N SER A 148 -44.99 -20.69 78.70
CA SER A 148 -45.52 -20.26 80.00
C SER A 148 -46.88 -20.89 80.30
N ARG A 149 -47.76 -21.00 79.30
CA ARG A 149 -49.08 -21.64 79.45
C ARG A 149 -49.01 -23.15 79.64
N ILE A 150 -48.15 -23.84 78.88
CA ILE A 150 -47.91 -25.29 79.09
C ILE A 150 -47.37 -25.53 80.50
N GLN A 151 -46.47 -24.67 80.99
CA GLN A 151 -45.97 -24.76 82.35
C GLN A 151 -47.08 -24.53 83.38
N GLU A 152 -47.92 -23.51 83.20
CA GLU A 152 -49.06 -23.23 84.08
C GLU A 152 -50.01 -24.44 84.17
N ILE A 153 -50.35 -25.07 83.04
CA ILE A 153 -51.16 -26.30 83.02
C ILE A 153 -50.46 -27.43 83.79
N SER A 154 -49.16 -27.66 83.55
CA SER A 154 -48.40 -28.73 84.22
C SER A 154 -48.30 -28.52 85.73
N ASP A 155 -48.16 -27.26 86.16
CA ASP A 155 -48.08 -26.90 87.57
C ASP A 155 -49.45 -27.08 88.26
N ILE A 156 -50.55 -26.74 87.57
CA ILE A 156 -51.92 -26.98 88.06
C ILE A 156 -52.22 -28.48 88.17
N GLU A 157 -51.86 -29.28 87.16
CA GLU A 157 -52.02 -30.75 87.17
C GLU A 157 -51.32 -31.39 88.37
N LYS A 158 -50.11 -30.91 88.72
CA LYS A 158 -49.30 -31.45 89.82
C LYS A 158 -49.69 -30.92 91.21
N ALA A 159 -49.96 -29.62 91.34
CA ALA A 159 -50.15 -28.95 92.63
C ALA A 159 -51.62 -28.79 93.04
N SER A 160 -52.57 -28.87 92.09
CA SER A 160 -53.99 -28.60 92.32
C SER A 160 -54.87 -29.57 91.53
N PRO A 161 -54.85 -30.87 91.89
CA PRO A 161 -55.50 -31.92 91.11
C PRO A 161 -57.03 -31.78 91.07
N ARG A 162 -57.69 -31.20 92.09
CA ARG A 162 -59.14 -30.97 92.06
C ARG A 162 -59.47 -29.87 91.07
N VAL A 163 -58.72 -28.77 91.09
CA VAL A 163 -58.84 -27.71 90.06
C VAL A 163 -58.67 -28.30 88.66
N PHE A 164 -57.63 -29.11 88.45
CA PHE A 164 -57.39 -29.76 87.16
C PHE A 164 -58.52 -30.70 86.73
N SER A 165 -59.15 -31.42 87.67
CA SER A 165 -60.27 -32.33 87.35
C SER A 165 -61.50 -31.62 86.77
N HIS A 166 -61.63 -30.31 86.99
CA HIS A 166 -62.69 -29.47 86.43
C HIS A 166 -62.30 -28.79 85.11
N PHE A 167 -61.11 -29.04 84.56
CA PHE A 167 -60.75 -28.56 83.22
C PHE A 167 -61.63 -29.25 82.18
N SER A 168 -61.91 -28.57 81.07
CA SER A 168 -62.77 -29.11 80.00
C SER A 168 -62.18 -30.38 79.35
N LYS A 169 -60.85 -30.55 79.43
CA LYS A 169 -60.13 -31.74 78.98
C LYS A 169 -59.11 -32.17 80.02
N GLY A 170 -59.29 -33.36 80.60
CA GLY A 170 -58.34 -33.95 81.55
C GLY A 170 -57.02 -34.42 80.92
N THR A 171 -56.89 -34.38 79.59
CA THR A 171 -55.68 -34.78 78.84
C THR A 171 -54.97 -33.59 78.18
N ILE A 172 -55.35 -32.34 78.52
CA ILE A 172 -54.88 -31.14 77.82
C ILE A 172 -53.34 -31.07 77.74
N PHE A 173 -52.63 -31.48 78.78
CA PHE A 173 -51.16 -31.48 78.78
C PHE A 173 -50.60 -32.51 77.79
N GLN A 174 -51.12 -33.74 77.81
CA GLN A 174 -50.70 -34.83 76.91
C GLN A 174 -51.08 -34.55 75.45
N ASP A 175 -52.22 -33.91 75.21
CA ASP A 175 -52.66 -33.47 73.89
C ASP A 175 -51.63 -32.49 73.29
N TRP A 176 -51.16 -31.51 74.09
CA TRP A 176 -50.12 -30.56 73.67
C TRP A 176 -48.74 -31.20 73.48
N GLN A 177 -48.36 -32.18 74.31
CA GLN A 177 -47.15 -32.96 74.08
C GLN A 177 -47.19 -33.70 72.73
N THR A 178 -48.35 -34.26 72.39
CA THR A 178 -48.58 -34.95 71.12
C THR A 178 -48.54 -33.98 69.93
N GLU A 179 -49.22 -32.84 70.04
CA GLU A 179 -49.26 -31.82 68.99
C GLU A 179 -47.87 -31.22 68.71
N LEU A 180 -47.09 -30.92 69.76
CA LEU A 180 -45.71 -30.45 69.62
C LEU A 180 -44.81 -31.52 69.00
N SER A 181 -44.96 -32.79 69.40
CA SER A 181 -44.21 -33.92 68.81
C SER A 181 -44.54 -34.15 67.34
N SER A 182 -45.82 -34.01 66.97
CA SER A 182 -46.29 -34.09 65.58
C SER A 182 -45.62 -33.00 64.74
N TYR A 183 -45.66 -31.75 65.22
CA TYR A 183 -45.06 -30.64 64.49
C TYR A 183 -43.53 -30.72 64.41
N CYS A 184 -42.87 -31.25 65.45
CA CYS A 184 -41.45 -31.58 65.43
C CYS A 184 -41.11 -32.52 64.25
N SER A 185 -41.92 -33.55 64.05
CA SER A 185 -41.76 -34.51 62.93
C SER A 185 -42.07 -33.90 61.56
N GLU A 186 -43.11 -33.05 61.47
CA GLU A 186 -43.43 -32.31 60.24
C GLU A 186 -42.28 -31.38 59.84
N LEU A 187 -41.72 -30.65 60.81
CA LEU A 187 -40.61 -29.73 60.60
C LEU A 187 -39.34 -30.46 60.13
N ALA A 188 -39.03 -31.62 60.73
CA ALA A 188 -37.93 -32.48 60.28
C ALA A 188 -38.12 -32.93 58.82
N THR A 189 -39.33 -33.35 58.45
CA THR A 189 -39.66 -33.78 57.09
C THR A 189 -39.52 -32.63 56.09
N GLU A 190 -39.97 -31.44 56.46
CA GLU A 190 -39.83 -30.24 55.62
C GLU A 190 -38.35 -29.87 55.44
N MET A 191 -37.55 -29.89 56.51
CA MET A 191 -36.10 -29.65 56.45
C MET A 191 -35.37 -30.68 55.60
N ALA A 192 -35.71 -31.97 55.71
CA ALA A 192 -35.17 -33.04 54.87
C ALA A 192 -35.39 -32.74 53.38
N ARG A 193 -36.62 -32.34 53.03
CA ARG A 193 -36.99 -31.99 51.65
C ARG A 193 -36.24 -30.74 51.17
N LEU A 194 -36.12 -29.71 52.00
CA LEU A 194 -35.38 -28.49 51.65
C LEU A 194 -33.89 -28.75 51.46
N CYS A 195 -33.31 -29.61 52.30
CA CYS A 195 -31.93 -30.07 52.18
C CYS A 195 -31.71 -30.86 50.87
N ALA A 196 -32.58 -31.82 50.56
CA ALA A 196 -32.51 -32.62 49.34
C ALA A 196 -32.70 -31.79 48.05
N THR A 197 -33.49 -30.71 48.12
CA THR A 197 -33.72 -29.79 47.00
C THR A 197 -32.77 -28.60 46.97
N GLN A 198 -31.75 -28.58 47.85
CA GLN A 198 -30.73 -27.53 47.95
C GLN A 198 -31.30 -26.10 48.09
N ARG A 199 -32.43 -25.94 48.79
CA ARG A 199 -33.05 -24.63 49.05
C ARG A 199 -32.53 -24.04 50.35
N THR A 200 -31.27 -23.60 50.34
CA THR A 200 -30.53 -23.10 51.52
C THR A 200 -31.21 -21.96 52.26
N GLU A 201 -31.76 -20.95 51.57
CA GLU A 201 -32.45 -19.82 52.22
C GLU A 201 -33.68 -20.27 53.02
N ALA A 202 -34.54 -21.10 52.40
CA ALA A 202 -35.71 -21.65 53.08
C ALA A 202 -35.34 -22.60 54.23
N LEU A 203 -34.25 -23.37 54.08
CA LEU A 203 -33.72 -24.22 55.14
C LEU A 203 -33.25 -23.39 56.35
N ASN A 204 -32.60 -22.25 56.12
CA ASN A 204 -32.13 -21.35 57.17
C ASN A 204 -33.30 -20.73 57.99
N THR A 205 -34.37 -20.32 57.32
CA THR A 205 -35.58 -19.83 58.01
C THR A 205 -36.16 -20.91 58.93
N LYS A 206 -36.27 -22.15 58.42
CA LYS A 206 -36.76 -23.28 59.22
C LYS A 206 -35.83 -23.62 60.37
N LEU A 207 -34.50 -23.55 60.18
CA LEU A 207 -33.51 -23.75 61.24
C LEU A 207 -33.68 -22.73 62.36
N SER A 208 -33.98 -21.47 62.03
CA SER A 208 -34.28 -20.41 63.00
C SER A 208 -35.57 -20.71 63.78
N THR A 209 -36.61 -21.21 63.10
CA THR A 209 -37.86 -21.68 63.74
C THR A 209 -37.59 -22.85 64.71
N ALA A 210 -36.87 -23.88 64.27
CA ALA A 210 -36.53 -25.04 65.12
C ALA A 210 -35.71 -24.64 66.36
N LYS A 211 -34.71 -23.77 66.17
CA LYS A 211 -33.91 -23.23 67.28
C LYS A 211 -34.80 -22.50 68.29
N THR A 212 -35.77 -21.73 67.82
CA THR A 212 -36.69 -20.99 68.68
C THR A 212 -37.62 -21.94 69.44
N LEU A 213 -38.15 -22.96 68.76
CA LEU A 213 -39.02 -23.99 69.33
C LEU A 213 -38.32 -24.90 70.34
N SER A 214 -36.99 -25.01 70.31
CA SER A 214 -36.23 -25.78 71.31
C SER A 214 -36.49 -25.36 72.77
N LYS A 215 -37.03 -24.14 72.98
CA LYS A 215 -37.49 -23.69 74.31
C LYS A 215 -38.67 -24.51 74.87
N LEU A 216 -39.35 -25.28 74.03
CA LEU A 216 -40.44 -26.18 74.39
C LEU A 216 -39.95 -27.62 74.63
N ASP A 217 -38.67 -27.92 74.37
CA ASP A 217 -38.13 -29.29 74.45
C ASP A 217 -38.25 -29.91 75.85
N LYS A 218 -38.34 -29.09 76.91
CA LYS A 218 -38.55 -29.58 78.28
C LYS A 218 -39.91 -30.27 78.49
N PHE A 219 -40.86 -30.06 77.58
CA PHE A 219 -42.18 -30.70 77.61
C PHE A 219 -42.25 -31.96 76.73
N LEU A 220 -41.20 -32.27 75.97
CA LEU A 220 -41.15 -33.38 75.03
C LEU A 220 -40.31 -34.53 75.60
N GLU A 221 -40.76 -35.77 75.41
CA GLU A 221 -40.09 -36.95 75.95
C GLU A 221 -39.05 -37.57 75.00
N SER A 222 -39.32 -37.59 73.69
CA SER A 222 -38.48 -38.28 72.70
C SER A 222 -37.93 -37.36 71.62
N SER A 223 -38.82 -36.72 70.84
CA SER A 223 -38.45 -35.93 69.67
C SER A 223 -38.27 -34.46 70.02
N LYS A 224 -37.03 -33.97 70.08
CA LYS A 224 -36.72 -32.58 70.46
C LYS A 224 -36.40 -31.73 69.24
N PHE A 225 -36.82 -30.47 69.27
CA PHE A 225 -36.52 -29.51 68.20
C PHE A 225 -35.02 -29.19 68.12
N ILE A 226 -34.29 -29.23 69.24
CA ILE A 226 -32.84 -29.02 69.25
C ILE A 226 -32.08 -30.10 68.47
N ASP A 227 -32.56 -31.34 68.47
CA ASP A 227 -31.90 -32.45 67.80
C ASP A 227 -31.98 -32.28 66.28
N ILE A 228 -33.18 -31.94 65.78
CA ILE A 228 -33.42 -31.61 64.37
C ILE A 228 -32.60 -30.38 63.96
N TYR A 229 -32.58 -29.33 64.78
CA TYR A 229 -31.77 -28.14 64.51
C TYR A 229 -30.29 -28.51 64.32
N ASN A 230 -29.71 -29.29 65.24
CA ASN A 230 -28.30 -29.67 65.18
C ASN A 230 -27.96 -30.54 63.96
N GLU A 231 -28.85 -31.46 63.58
CA GLU A 231 -28.68 -32.32 62.40
C GLU A 231 -28.63 -31.50 61.11
N TYR A 232 -29.67 -30.68 60.87
CA TYR A 232 -29.79 -29.90 59.64
C TYR A 232 -28.87 -28.69 59.60
N GLN A 233 -28.44 -28.16 60.76
CA GLN A 233 -27.40 -27.14 60.82
C GLN A 233 -26.09 -27.66 60.24
N LYS A 234 -25.65 -28.88 60.61
CA LYS A 234 -24.42 -29.49 60.05
C LYS A 234 -24.51 -29.65 58.53
N LEU A 235 -25.66 -30.08 58.02
CA LEU A 235 -25.90 -30.22 56.58
C LEU A 235 -25.93 -28.86 55.87
N PHE A 236 -26.52 -27.84 56.49
CA PHE A 236 -26.51 -26.47 55.97
C PHE A 236 -25.09 -25.90 55.89
N PHE A 237 -24.26 -26.14 56.91
CA PHE A 237 -22.84 -25.76 56.91
C PHE A 237 -22.06 -26.43 55.77
N SER A 238 -22.24 -27.74 55.57
CA SER A 238 -21.54 -28.46 54.50
C SER A 238 -21.96 -27.98 53.11
N GLN A 239 -23.25 -27.73 52.88
CA GLN A 239 -23.76 -27.16 51.62
C GLN A 239 -23.23 -25.74 51.37
N THR A 240 -23.18 -24.89 52.40
CA THR A 240 -22.66 -23.51 52.25
C THR A 240 -21.16 -23.49 51.98
N ASN A 241 -20.39 -24.40 52.61
CA ASN A 241 -18.97 -24.58 52.32
C ASN A 241 -18.72 -25.08 50.89
N ASP A 242 -19.55 -26.02 50.39
CA ASP A 242 -19.47 -26.50 49.02
C ASP A 242 -19.71 -25.37 48.01
N ILE A 243 -20.70 -24.51 48.24
CA ILE A 243 -20.91 -23.29 47.43
C ILE A 243 -19.68 -22.37 47.48
N GLY A 244 -19.07 -22.19 48.66
CA GLY A 244 -17.81 -21.46 48.82
C GLY A 244 -16.69 -22.02 47.94
N GLN A 245 -16.47 -23.33 47.96
CA GLN A 245 -15.45 -24.00 47.14
C GLN A 245 -15.76 -23.88 45.63
N GLN A 246 -17.03 -24.01 45.25
CA GLN A 246 -17.46 -23.82 43.86
C GLN A 246 -17.20 -22.38 43.36
N VAL A 247 -17.28 -21.37 44.23
CA VAL A 247 -16.88 -20.00 43.86
C VAL A 247 -15.39 -19.94 43.56
N ILE A 248 -14.55 -20.54 44.40
CA ILE A 248 -13.09 -20.57 44.19
C ILE A 248 -12.73 -21.25 42.88
N ASP A 249 -13.38 -22.36 42.55
CA ASP A 249 -13.12 -23.09 41.30
C ASP A 249 -13.63 -22.33 40.07
N ALA A 250 -14.77 -21.64 40.18
CA ALA A 250 -15.27 -20.75 39.12
C ALA A 250 -14.33 -19.56 38.87
N ILE A 251 -13.71 -18.98 39.93
CA ILE A 251 -12.69 -17.93 39.81
C ILE A 251 -11.49 -18.45 39.01
N LYS A 252 -10.97 -19.64 39.35
CA LYS A 252 -9.82 -20.26 38.63
C LYS A 252 -10.11 -20.53 37.15
N ASN A 253 -11.35 -20.85 36.83
CA ASN A 253 -11.79 -21.14 35.46
C ASN A 253 -12.23 -19.88 34.67
N PHE A 254 -12.13 -18.69 35.25
CA PHE A 254 -12.59 -17.43 34.66
C PHE A 254 -14.11 -17.41 34.33
N ASP A 255 -14.92 -18.22 35.04
CA ASP A 255 -16.37 -18.25 34.93
C ASP A 255 -17.00 -17.18 35.82
N TYR A 256 -16.81 -15.92 35.44
CA TYR A 256 -17.25 -14.78 36.25
C TYR A 256 -18.78 -14.67 36.38
N GLU A 257 -19.53 -15.19 35.42
CA GLU A 257 -20.99 -15.29 35.53
C GLU A 257 -21.40 -16.27 36.64
N GLY A 258 -20.79 -17.47 36.65
CA GLY A 258 -20.97 -18.44 37.72
C GLY A 258 -20.52 -17.94 39.10
N VAL A 259 -19.46 -17.14 39.15
CA VAL A 259 -18.99 -16.46 40.37
C VAL A 259 -20.04 -15.47 40.89
N ALA A 260 -20.59 -14.62 40.03
CA ALA A 260 -21.57 -13.60 40.42
C ALA A 260 -22.82 -14.22 41.07
N VAL A 261 -23.37 -15.27 40.45
CA VAL A 261 -24.55 -15.98 40.97
C VAL A 261 -24.26 -16.58 42.35
N LYS A 262 -23.16 -17.32 42.49
CA LYS A 262 -22.82 -18.01 43.75
C LYS A 262 -22.42 -17.04 44.86
N MET A 263 -21.69 -15.96 44.53
CA MET A 263 -21.36 -14.90 45.49
C MET A 263 -22.61 -14.17 45.98
N MET A 264 -23.64 -13.99 45.14
CA MET A 264 -24.93 -13.44 45.57
C MET A 264 -25.61 -14.37 46.59
N THR A 265 -25.62 -15.68 46.32
CA THR A 265 -26.16 -16.70 47.25
C THR A 265 -25.44 -16.70 48.60
N LEU A 266 -24.11 -16.60 48.62
CA LEU A 266 -23.34 -16.50 49.86
C LEU A 266 -23.64 -15.21 50.62
N LYS A 267 -23.77 -14.08 49.91
CA LYS A 267 -24.06 -12.76 50.50
C LYS A 267 -25.45 -12.68 51.14
N SER A 268 -26.44 -13.37 50.58
CA SER A 268 -27.82 -13.40 51.09
C SER A 268 -28.04 -14.45 52.19
N SER A 269 -27.04 -15.27 52.50
CA SER A 269 -27.12 -16.30 53.54
C SER A 269 -26.82 -15.74 54.94
N ASP A 270 -26.81 -16.61 55.94
CA ASP A 270 -26.53 -16.28 57.34
C ASP A 270 -25.07 -15.82 57.59
N GLU A 271 -24.68 -15.65 58.85
CA GLU A 271 -23.32 -15.23 59.22
C GLU A 271 -22.22 -16.16 58.63
N VAL A 272 -22.54 -17.44 58.40
CA VAL A 272 -21.61 -18.41 57.80
C VAL A 272 -21.43 -18.12 56.31
N GLY A 273 -22.53 -17.87 55.58
CA GLY A 273 -22.46 -17.48 54.18
C GLY A 273 -21.73 -16.14 53.97
N LYS A 274 -21.94 -15.17 54.86
CA LYS A 274 -21.20 -13.90 54.85
C LYS A 274 -19.69 -14.10 55.07
N HIS A 275 -19.31 -15.02 55.96
CA HIS A 275 -17.90 -15.39 56.15
C HIS A 275 -17.29 -15.93 54.85
N PHE A 276 -17.93 -16.93 54.22
CA PHE A 276 -17.45 -17.49 52.95
C PHE A 276 -17.47 -16.47 51.79
N TYR A 277 -18.43 -15.54 51.77
CA TYR A 277 -18.44 -14.43 50.82
C TYR A 277 -17.19 -13.55 50.97
N ALA A 278 -16.83 -13.18 52.20
CA ALA A 278 -15.64 -12.38 52.48
C ALA A 278 -14.35 -13.15 52.14
N GLU A 279 -14.30 -14.45 52.47
CA GLU A 279 -13.18 -15.33 52.16
C GLU A 279 -12.98 -15.50 50.65
N ALA A 280 -14.05 -15.64 49.87
CA ALA A 280 -14.01 -15.75 48.41
C ALA A 280 -13.68 -14.43 47.70
N LYS A 281 -13.93 -13.27 48.34
CA LYS A 281 -13.61 -11.96 47.79
C LYS A 281 -12.10 -11.75 47.62
N ARG A 282 -11.29 -12.28 48.55
CA ARG A 282 -9.82 -12.16 48.51
C ARG A 282 -9.18 -12.86 47.28
N PRO A 283 -9.40 -14.15 47.01
CA PRO A 283 -8.86 -14.82 45.83
C PRO A 283 -9.44 -14.25 44.53
N LEU A 284 -10.67 -13.74 44.54
CA LEU A 284 -11.22 -13.04 43.37
C LEU A 284 -10.42 -11.78 43.02
N ASN A 285 -10.21 -10.88 43.98
CA ASN A 285 -9.42 -9.67 43.75
C ASN A 285 -7.97 -10.01 43.41
N THR A 286 -7.35 -10.97 44.11
CA THR A 286 -5.97 -11.41 43.86
C THR A 286 -5.80 -11.97 42.44
N GLY A 287 -6.72 -12.85 42.01
CA GLY A 287 -6.69 -13.43 40.67
C GLY A 287 -6.91 -12.39 39.55
N LEU A 288 -7.71 -11.36 39.82
CA LEU A 288 -7.88 -10.24 38.89
C LEU A 288 -6.66 -9.33 38.84
N GLU A 289 -6.01 -9.05 39.97
CA GLU A 289 -4.75 -8.30 40.00
C GLU A 289 -3.65 -9.03 39.24
N GLN A 290 -3.54 -10.36 39.40
CA GLN A 290 -2.63 -11.18 38.60
C GLN A 290 -2.96 -11.14 37.11
N LEU A 291 -4.25 -11.27 36.73
CA LEU A 291 -4.66 -11.17 35.34
C LEU A 291 -4.32 -9.80 34.73
N ILE A 292 -4.53 -8.72 35.49
CA ILE A 292 -4.14 -7.36 35.10
C ILE A 292 -2.63 -7.30 34.84
N GLU A 293 -1.82 -7.69 35.83
CA GLU A 293 -0.36 -7.62 35.76
C GLU A 293 0.21 -8.48 34.62
N GLU A 294 -0.30 -9.70 34.44
CA GLU A 294 0.07 -10.58 33.32
C GLU A 294 -0.24 -9.93 31.97
N THR A 295 -1.41 -9.28 31.83
CA THR A 295 -1.82 -8.65 30.57
C THR A 295 -0.99 -7.43 30.25
N GLU A 296 -0.69 -6.61 31.26
CA GLU A 296 0.19 -5.44 31.11
C GLU A 296 1.61 -5.87 30.76
N ASN A 297 2.16 -6.87 31.43
CA ASN A 297 3.47 -7.42 31.12
C ASN A 297 3.53 -7.99 29.70
N LEU A 298 2.53 -8.75 29.28
CA LEU A 298 2.44 -9.24 27.90
C LEU A 298 2.43 -8.08 26.89
N ALA A 299 1.68 -7.01 27.16
CA ALA A 299 1.62 -5.84 26.30
C ALA A 299 2.95 -5.08 26.24
N ILE A 300 3.65 -4.93 27.37
CA ILE A 300 4.96 -4.28 27.47
C ILE A 300 6.03 -5.07 26.71
N MET A 301 5.99 -6.40 26.82
CA MET A 301 6.93 -7.34 26.22
C MET A 301 6.78 -7.48 24.70
N ILE A 302 5.74 -6.89 24.09
CA ILE A 302 5.66 -6.76 22.62
C ILE A 302 6.87 -5.96 22.14
N GLY A 303 7.83 -6.69 21.56
CA GLY A 303 9.10 -6.15 21.07
C GLY A 303 8.98 -5.48 19.70
N SER A 304 10.08 -5.52 18.93
CA SER A 304 10.15 -5.03 17.54
C SER A 304 9.53 -5.99 16.51
N THR A 305 8.99 -7.09 16.99
CA THR A 305 8.17 -8.06 16.25
C THR A 305 6.91 -8.23 17.07
N ILE A 306 5.75 -8.27 16.42
CA ILE A 306 4.46 -8.46 17.09
C ILE A 306 4.00 -9.89 16.79
N PRO A 307 4.27 -10.88 17.66
CA PRO A 307 3.88 -12.25 17.41
C PRO A 307 2.37 -12.39 17.52
N ARG A 308 1.79 -13.16 16.59
CA ARG A 308 0.35 -13.40 16.52
C ARG A 308 -0.20 -14.01 17.82
N GLU A 309 0.54 -14.94 18.41
CA GLU A 309 0.10 -15.68 19.60
C GLU A 309 0.08 -14.77 20.85
N ASP A 310 1.05 -13.86 20.99
CA ASP A 310 1.08 -12.91 22.11
C ASP A 310 -0.13 -11.96 22.07
N ILE A 311 -0.47 -11.45 20.88
CA ILE A 311 -1.66 -10.61 20.69
C ILE A 311 -2.95 -11.37 21.00
N LYS A 312 -3.06 -12.65 20.61
CA LYS A 312 -4.23 -13.48 20.96
C LYS A 312 -4.37 -13.64 22.48
N LEU A 313 -3.27 -13.88 23.18
CA LEU A 313 -3.26 -14.01 24.64
C LEU A 313 -3.74 -12.72 25.30
N ILE A 314 -3.20 -11.57 24.88
CA ILE A 314 -3.63 -10.27 25.39
C ILE A 314 -5.12 -10.02 25.13
N VAL A 315 -5.60 -10.26 23.91
CA VAL A 315 -7.02 -10.09 23.56
C VAL A 315 -7.93 -11.00 24.38
N ASN A 316 -7.51 -12.23 24.65
CA ASN A 316 -8.25 -13.15 25.51
C ASN A 316 -8.30 -12.65 26.95
N ASN A 317 -7.20 -12.14 27.49
CA ASN A 317 -7.19 -11.57 28.83
C ASN A 317 -8.04 -10.30 28.93
N LEU A 318 -7.97 -9.40 27.94
CA LEU A 318 -8.84 -8.22 27.88
C LEU A 318 -10.33 -8.61 27.85
N LYS A 319 -10.71 -9.67 27.12
CA LYS A 319 -12.07 -10.22 27.15
C LYS A 319 -12.46 -10.78 28.52
N ARG A 320 -11.53 -11.46 29.21
CA ARG A 320 -11.75 -11.96 30.59
C ARG A 320 -11.96 -10.79 31.55
N MET A 321 -11.17 -9.74 31.45
CA MET A 321 -11.30 -8.51 32.23
C MET A 321 -12.64 -7.81 31.99
N GLU A 322 -13.07 -7.68 30.73
CA GLU A 322 -14.42 -7.14 30.43
C GLU A 322 -15.55 -8.00 31.00
N ARG A 323 -15.42 -9.34 30.96
CA ARG A 323 -16.41 -10.23 31.59
C ARG A 323 -16.43 -10.06 33.10
N ALA A 324 -15.27 -9.94 33.73
CA ALA A 324 -15.18 -9.65 35.17
C ALA A 324 -15.91 -8.34 35.50
N LYS A 325 -15.63 -7.28 34.72
CA LYS A 325 -16.37 -6.02 34.84
C LYS A 325 -17.87 -6.21 34.67
N GLN A 326 -18.33 -6.95 33.67
CA GLN A 326 -19.77 -7.10 33.41
C GLN A 326 -20.51 -7.84 34.53
N PHE A 327 -19.93 -8.91 35.06
CA PHE A 327 -20.66 -9.85 35.94
C PHE A 327 -20.39 -9.63 37.43
N ILE A 328 -19.18 -9.23 37.82
CA ILE A 328 -18.74 -9.24 39.24
C ILE A 328 -18.31 -7.88 39.78
N GLU A 329 -18.52 -6.78 39.05
CA GLU A 329 -18.13 -5.40 39.46
C GLU A 329 -18.52 -5.06 40.89
N LYS A 330 -19.75 -5.40 41.30
CA LYS A 330 -20.30 -5.13 42.64
C LYS A 330 -19.62 -5.90 43.77
N HIS A 331 -18.78 -6.87 43.44
CA HIS A 331 -18.06 -7.72 44.39
C HIS A 331 -16.56 -7.39 44.46
N LEU A 332 -16.06 -6.46 43.65
CA LEU A 332 -14.65 -6.06 43.62
C LEU A 332 -14.35 -4.96 44.63
N ASP A 333 -13.10 -4.90 45.09
CA ASP A 333 -12.64 -3.80 45.95
C ASP A 333 -12.34 -2.53 45.17
N ALA A 334 -11.82 -2.67 43.95
CA ALA A 334 -11.41 -1.56 43.09
C ALA A 334 -11.78 -1.82 41.61
N PRO A 335 -13.08 -1.80 41.25
CA PRO A 335 -13.53 -2.11 39.88
C PRO A 335 -12.96 -1.18 38.80
N HIS A 336 -12.65 0.08 39.15
CA HIS A 336 -12.04 1.05 38.24
C HIS A 336 -10.65 0.64 37.74
N LYS A 337 -9.89 -0.16 38.49
CA LYS A 337 -8.56 -0.66 38.06
C LYS A 337 -8.65 -1.48 36.78
N ILE A 338 -9.76 -2.19 36.55
CA ILE A 338 -9.97 -2.99 35.33
C ILE A 338 -10.04 -2.05 34.12
N ASP A 339 -10.79 -0.96 34.21
CA ASP A 339 -10.93 0.00 33.12
C ASP A 339 -9.61 0.73 32.85
N GLU A 340 -8.93 1.18 33.90
CA GLU A 340 -7.63 1.83 33.80
C GLU A 340 -6.62 0.90 33.11
N SER A 341 -6.54 -0.36 33.52
CA SER A 341 -5.63 -1.33 32.92
C SER A 341 -6.00 -1.66 31.47
N ILE A 342 -7.30 -1.82 31.14
CA ILE A 342 -7.72 -1.99 29.73
C ILE A 342 -7.24 -0.80 28.88
N GLN A 343 -7.40 0.44 29.37
CA GLN A 343 -6.95 1.62 28.64
C GLN A 343 -5.42 1.71 28.55
N ASN A 344 -4.71 1.36 29.62
CA ASN A 344 -3.25 1.31 29.65
C ASN A 344 -2.70 0.30 28.63
N VAL A 345 -3.22 -0.93 28.62
CA VAL A 345 -2.86 -1.97 27.66
C VAL A 345 -3.13 -1.52 26.23
N LYS A 346 -4.28 -0.88 25.97
CA LYS A 346 -4.57 -0.29 24.65
C LYS A 346 -3.50 0.72 24.25
N SER A 347 -3.21 1.70 25.11
CA SER A 347 -2.21 2.74 24.84
C SER A 347 -0.84 2.16 24.55
N ILE A 348 -0.41 1.14 25.30
CA ILE A 348 0.88 0.46 25.10
C ILE A 348 0.92 -0.21 23.72
N ILE A 349 -0.11 -0.99 23.38
CA ILE A 349 -0.18 -1.68 22.08
C ILE A 349 -0.19 -0.66 20.92
N GLU A 350 -0.93 0.43 21.06
CA GLU A 350 -1.00 1.48 20.06
C GLU A 350 0.34 2.16 19.83
N GLU A 351 1.05 2.51 20.90
CA GLU A 351 2.39 3.08 20.79
C GLU A 351 3.35 2.12 20.06
N ARG A 352 3.25 0.82 20.35
CA ARG A 352 4.04 -0.21 19.66
C ARG A 352 3.68 -0.28 18.17
N ILE A 353 2.40 -0.27 17.83
CA ILE A 353 1.95 -0.25 16.43
C ILE A 353 2.48 1.01 15.73
N LYS A 354 2.37 2.20 16.34
CA LYS A 354 2.89 3.46 15.75
C LYS A 354 4.38 3.35 15.41
N ARG A 355 5.20 2.82 16.32
CA ARG A 355 6.63 2.59 16.06
C ARG A 355 6.85 1.65 14.88
N HIS A 356 6.06 0.59 14.78
CA HIS A 356 6.08 -0.33 13.65
C HIS A 356 5.68 0.33 12.32
N LEU A 357 4.66 1.17 12.32
CA LEU A 357 4.23 1.94 11.14
C LEU A 357 5.35 2.86 10.64
N VAL A 358 6.09 3.51 11.55
CA VAL A 358 7.26 4.34 11.19
C VAL A 358 8.34 3.51 10.49
N VAL A 359 8.64 2.30 10.99
CA VAL A 359 9.61 1.40 10.35
C VAL A 359 9.13 0.97 8.96
N VAL A 360 7.83 0.66 8.80
CA VAL A 360 7.25 0.32 7.49
C VAL A 360 7.38 1.48 6.51
N LYS A 361 7.03 2.71 6.90
CA LYS A 361 7.21 3.91 6.06
C LYS A 361 8.68 4.07 5.63
N ALA A 362 9.62 3.91 6.56
CA ALA A 362 11.05 3.97 6.26
C ALA A 362 11.50 2.85 5.29
N LEU A 363 10.94 1.64 5.38
CA LEU A 363 11.23 0.56 4.42
C LEU A 363 10.69 0.89 3.03
N ILE A 364 9.47 1.45 2.95
CA ILE A 364 8.87 1.92 1.68
C ILE A 364 9.74 3.01 1.04
N ASP A 365 10.14 4.02 1.81
CA ASP A 365 10.97 5.13 1.31
C ASP A 365 12.38 4.67 0.90
N ASN A 366 12.92 3.62 1.53
CA ASN A 366 14.19 2.99 1.15
C ASN A 366 14.03 1.93 0.03
N HIS A 367 12.85 1.82 -0.57
CA HIS A 367 12.50 0.86 -1.62
C HIS A 367 12.72 -0.61 -1.23
N ASN A 368 12.60 -0.96 0.05
CA ASN A 368 12.62 -2.35 0.51
C ASN A 368 11.19 -2.90 0.60
N PHE A 369 10.57 -3.07 -0.57
CA PHE A 369 9.15 -3.38 -0.71
C PHE A 369 8.77 -4.76 -0.18
N SER A 370 9.64 -5.77 -0.35
CA SER A 370 9.37 -7.13 0.14
C SER A 370 9.21 -7.18 1.66
N GLU A 371 10.13 -6.55 2.41
CA GLU A 371 10.03 -6.50 3.87
C GLU A 371 8.90 -5.56 4.33
N ALA A 372 8.63 -4.48 3.58
CA ALA A 372 7.50 -3.60 3.86
C ALA A 372 6.16 -4.35 3.73
N ASP A 373 5.91 -5.07 2.63
CA ASP A 373 4.69 -5.85 2.39
C ASP A 373 4.46 -6.88 3.50
N ARG A 374 5.50 -7.65 3.87
CA ARG A 374 5.43 -8.62 4.97
C ARG A 374 5.04 -7.99 6.30
N LYS A 375 5.58 -6.81 6.61
CA LYS A 375 5.25 -6.09 7.84
C LYS A 375 3.86 -5.47 7.79
N ILE A 376 3.41 -4.98 6.63
CA ILE A 376 2.03 -4.50 6.44
C ILE A 376 1.04 -5.63 6.69
N GLU A 377 1.29 -6.82 6.13
CA GLU A 377 0.45 -8.01 6.35
C GLU A 377 0.42 -8.39 7.84
N SER A 378 1.59 -8.44 8.48
CA SER A 378 1.69 -8.74 9.92
C SER A 378 0.91 -7.74 10.78
N ILE A 379 1.04 -6.43 10.53
CA ILE A 379 0.31 -5.38 11.25
C ILE A 379 -1.20 -5.48 10.97
N THR A 380 -1.60 -5.84 9.75
CA THR A 380 -3.00 -6.05 9.38
C THR A 380 -3.61 -7.23 10.13
N VAL A 381 -2.87 -8.34 10.30
CA VAL A 381 -3.31 -9.48 11.12
C VAL A 381 -3.45 -9.07 12.58
N VAL A 382 -2.50 -8.32 13.12
CA VAL A 382 -2.54 -7.80 14.49
C VAL A 382 -3.75 -6.87 14.70
N ARG A 383 -4.00 -5.95 13.77
CA ARG A 383 -5.21 -5.10 13.73
C ARG A 383 -6.48 -5.94 13.83
N ASN A 384 -6.60 -6.96 12.99
CA ASN A 384 -7.78 -7.82 12.95
C ASN A 384 -7.99 -8.59 14.26
N LEU A 385 -6.91 -9.00 14.92
CA LEU A 385 -6.98 -9.69 16.22
C LEU A 385 -7.40 -8.75 17.35
N LEU A 386 -6.85 -7.53 17.37
CA LEU A 386 -7.18 -6.52 18.38
C LEU A 386 -8.64 -6.03 18.25
N GLY A 387 -9.16 -5.92 17.03
CA GLY A 387 -10.55 -5.53 16.77
C GLY A 387 -10.91 -4.22 17.49
N LYS A 388 -11.88 -4.28 18.42
CA LYS A 388 -12.34 -3.12 19.21
C LYS A 388 -11.33 -2.56 20.21
N TYR A 389 -10.22 -3.26 20.45
CA TYR A 389 -9.17 -2.81 21.36
C TYR A 389 -8.11 -1.93 20.70
N CYS A 390 -8.26 -1.60 19.41
CA CYS A 390 -7.38 -0.70 18.70
C CYS A 390 -8.18 0.54 18.26
N THR A 391 -7.64 1.74 18.45
CA THR A 391 -8.29 2.99 18.08
C THR A 391 -8.51 3.14 16.59
N LYS A 392 -9.53 3.93 16.24
CA LYS A 392 -9.86 4.28 14.86
C LYS A 392 -8.68 4.97 14.14
N GLU A 393 -7.92 5.79 14.86
CA GLU A 393 -6.74 6.49 14.31
C GLU A 393 -5.68 5.52 13.79
N ILE A 394 -5.34 4.48 14.57
CA ILE A 394 -4.41 3.44 14.12
C ILE A 394 -4.97 2.63 12.97
N PHE A 395 -6.27 2.32 13.03
CA PHE A 395 -6.99 1.64 11.96
C PHE A 395 -6.83 2.40 10.64
N ASP A 396 -7.13 3.70 10.65
CA ASP A 396 -7.02 4.59 9.48
C ASP A 396 -5.56 4.71 9.03
N GLU A 397 -4.59 4.78 9.96
CA GLU A 397 -3.17 4.88 9.61
C GLU A 397 -2.62 3.59 8.94
N ILE A 398 -3.08 2.42 9.37
CA ILE A 398 -2.75 1.13 8.72
C ILE A 398 -3.35 1.08 7.32
N GLU A 399 -4.59 1.52 7.14
CA GLU A 399 -5.27 1.51 5.84
C GLU A 399 -4.61 2.48 4.85
N ASN A 400 -4.18 3.64 5.34
CA ASN A 400 -3.45 4.65 4.57
C ASN A 400 -2.01 4.21 4.20
N LEU A 401 -1.45 3.15 4.80
CA LEU A 401 -0.12 2.65 4.40
C LEU A 401 -0.11 2.11 2.98
N THR A 402 -1.18 1.43 2.55
CA THR A 402 -1.28 0.93 1.18
C THR A 402 -1.35 2.09 0.19
N GLU A 403 -2.10 3.15 0.51
CA GLU A 403 -2.13 4.36 -0.32
C GLU A 403 -0.77 5.08 -0.35
N TYR A 404 -0.10 5.20 0.80
CA TYR A 404 1.25 5.76 0.90
C TYR A 404 2.25 4.99 0.04
N GLN A 405 2.24 3.66 0.15
CA GLN A 405 3.08 2.76 -0.65
C GLN A 405 2.82 2.96 -2.15
N ASN A 406 1.55 2.97 -2.55
CA ASN A 406 1.14 3.18 -3.93
C ASN A 406 1.64 4.53 -4.47
N ASN A 407 1.54 5.60 -3.67
CA ASN A 407 2.03 6.92 -4.03
C ASN A 407 3.57 6.96 -4.15
N VAL A 408 4.31 6.32 -3.23
CA VAL A 408 5.78 6.25 -3.35
C VAL A 408 6.19 5.51 -4.63
N VAL A 409 5.55 4.37 -4.90
CA VAL A 409 5.84 3.53 -6.08
C VAL A 409 5.50 4.26 -7.38
N LEU A 410 4.26 4.69 -7.56
CA LEU A 410 3.78 5.28 -8.82
C LEU A 410 4.24 6.72 -9.02
N THR A 411 4.40 7.50 -7.95
CA THR A 411 4.76 8.92 -8.09
C THR A 411 6.25 9.10 -7.93
N LYS A 412 6.86 8.72 -6.79
CA LYS A 412 8.27 9.03 -6.53
C LYS A 412 9.22 8.18 -7.37
N VAL A 413 9.07 6.86 -7.38
CA VAL A 413 10.00 5.95 -8.07
C VAL A 413 9.88 6.08 -9.58
N VAL A 414 8.67 5.98 -10.13
CA VAL A 414 8.44 6.14 -11.58
C VAL A 414 8.92 7.50 -12.06
N THR A 415 8.61 8.59 -11.35
CA THR A 415 9.07 9.94 -11.76
C THR A 415 10.59 10.05 -11.73
N LYS A 416 11.28 9.47 -10.73
CA LYS A 416 12.75 9.48 -10.63
C LYS A 416 13.37 8.91 -11.89
N TYR A 417 12.98 7.69 -12.29
CA TYR A 417 13.56 7.04 -13.47
C TYR A 417 13.05 7.62 -14.79
N SER A 418 11.80 8.09 -14.84
CA SER A 418 11.23 8.71 -16.05
C SER A 418 11.88 10.05 -16.40
N LYS A 419 12.28 10.86 -15.42
CA LYS A 419 12.94 12.16 -15.64
C LYS A 419 14.46 12.06 -15.81
N MET A 420 15.06 10.92 -15.46
CA MET A 420 16.52 10.73 -15.51
C MET A 420 17.04 10.69 -16.96
N ASP A 421 18.10 11.45 -17.25
CA ASP A 421 18.81 11.33 -18.53
C ASP A 421 19.49 9.96 -18.66
N ILE A 422 19.76 9.51 -19.90
CA ILE A 422 20.46 8.24 -20.16
C ILE A 422 21.78 8.15 -19.43
N SER A 423 22.53 9.24 -19.37
CA SER A 423 23.82 9.29 -18.66
C SER A 423 23.64 9.05 -17.16
N GLY A 424 22.48 9.43 -16.61
CA GLY A 424 22.14 9.26 -15.19
C GLY A 424 21.99 7.81 -14.75
N TYR A 425 21.66 6.89 -15.66
CA TYR A 425 21.55 5.46 -15.34
C TYR A 425 22.89 4.81 -14.97
N THR A 426 24.02 5.41 -15.35
CA THR A 426 25.34 4.94 -14.92
C THR A 426 25.57 5.18 -13.42
N LEU A 427 25.06 6.31 -12.90
CA LEU A 427 25.18 6.71 -11.49
C LEU A 427 24.05 6.13 -10.62
N ASN A 428 22.88 5.91 -11.22
CA ASN A 428 21.71 5.33 -10.55
C ASN A 428 21.13 4.20 -11.41
N PRO A 429 21.78 3.01 -11.42
CA PRO A 429 21.34 1.89 -12.22
C PRO A 429 19.89 1.49 -11.92
N PRO A 430 19.05 1.27 -12.93
CA PRO A 430 17.70 0.72 -12.72
C PRO A 430 17.71 -0.76 -12.33
N THR A 431 18.83 -1.48 -12.45
CA THR A 431 18.90 -2.92 -12.11
C THR A 431 18.34 -3.24 -10.73
N ASP A 432 18.77 -2.51 -9.70
CA ASP A 432 18.37 -2.76 -8.32
C ASP A 432 16.86 -2.57 -8.12
N ILE A 433 16.26 -1.54 -8.73
CA ILE A 433 14.82 -1.30 -8.58
C ILE A 433 13.99 -2.34 -9.33
N PHE A 434 14.49 -2.82 -10.49
CA PHE A 434 13.84 -3.89 -11.23
C PHE A 434 13.91 -5.22 -10.46
N GLU A 435 15.02 -5.52 -9.81
CA GLU A 435 15.15 -6.70 -8.96
C GLU A 435 14.22 -6.61 -7.74
N ARG A 436 14.20 -5.46 -7.06
CA ARG A 436 13.31 -5.22 -5.90
C ARG A 436 11.84 -5.32 -6.27
N PHE A 437 11.41 -4.77 -7.40
CA PHE A 437 10.04 -4.96 -7.89
C PHE A 437 9.78 -6.39 -8.36
N GLY A 438 10.77 -7.08 -8.92
CA GLY A 438 10.68 -8.49 -9.30
C GLY A 438 10.37 -9.41 -8.12
N GLN A 439 10.86 -9.09 -6.92
CA GLN A 439 10.58 -9.84 -5.69
C GLN A 439 9.12 -9.71 -5.20
N VAL A 440 8.41 -8.65 -5.60
CA VAL A 440 7.05 -8.32 -5.12
C VAL A 440 6.02 -8.22 -6.26
N ASN A 441 6.40 -8.56 -7.48
CA ASN A 441 5.53 -8.39 -8.64
C ASN A 441 4.24 -9.23 -8.59
N GLN A 442 4.25 -10.32 -7.82
CA GLN A 442 3.11 -11.20 -7.61
C GLN A 442 2.25 -10.80 -6.42
N THR A 443 2.75 -9.97 -5.49
CA THR A 443 2.02 -9.58 -4.27
C THR A 443 1.10 -8.39 -4.49
N ASN A 444 1.53 -7.39 -5.26
CA ASN A 444 0.72 -6.21 -5.57
C ASN A 444 0.88 -5.80 -7.06
N PRO A 445 -0.23 -5.71 -7.83
CA PRO A 445 -0.19 -5.38 -9.26
C PRO A 445 0.44 -4.01 -9.56
N ILE A 446 0.47 -3.10 -8.57
CA ILE A 446 1.02 -1.76 -8.75
C ILE A 446 2.53 -1.76 -9.03
N TYR A 447 3.26 -2.74 -8.48
CA TYR A 447 4.70 -2.89 -8.74
C TYR A 447 4.95 -3.29 -10.19
N ASN A 448 4.12 -4.19 -10.74
CA ASN A 448 4.18 -4.56 -12.14
C ASN A 448 3.84 -3.39 -13.06
N GLN A 449 2.82 -2.61 -12.71
CA GLN A 449 2.46 -1.40 -13.43
C GLN A 449 3.64 -0.41 -13.46
N ALA A 450 4.21 -0.07 -12.30
CA ALA A 450 5.34 0.84 -12.18
C ALA A 450 6.58 0.33 -12.93
N LEU A 451 6.87 -0.97 -12.84
CA LEU A 451 8.00 -1.60 -13.52
C LEU A 451 7.84 -1.54 -15.04
N ASN A 452 6.65 -1.77 -15.57
CA ASN A 452 6.36 -1.64 -17.00
C ASN A 452 6.46 -0.18 -17.45
N GLU A 453 5.94 0.77 -16.67
CA GLU A 453 6.03 2.20 -17.00
C GLU A 453 7.48 2.69 -17.04
N ILE A 454 8.28 2.34 -16.04
CA ILE A 454 9.72 2.66 -16.03
C ILE A 454 10.42 2.02 -17.23
N ARG A 455 10.12 0.76 -17.55
CA ARG A 455 10.70 0.06 -18.71
C ARG A 455 10.44 0.82 -20.00
N GLU A 456 9.19 1.15 -20.29
CA GLU A 456 8.81 1.85 -21.53
C GLU A 456 9.48 3.24 -21.62
N LYS A 457 9.55 3.99 -20.52
CA LYS A 457 10.20 5.29 -20.49
C LYS A 457 11.71 5.20 -20.71
N ILE A 458 12.38 4.22 -20.13
CA ILE A 458 13.81 3.98 -20.37
C ILE A 458 14.03 3.60 -21.84
N LEU A 459 13.30 2.61 -22.36
CA LEU A 459 13.44 2.16 -23.76
C LEU A 459 13.24 3.30 -24.75
N ALA A 460 12.23 4.14 -24.54
CA ALA A 460 11.95 5.29 -25.40
C ALA A 460 13.14 6.26 -25.47
N LYS A 461 13.82 6.54 -24.35
CA LYS A 461 15.01 7.41 -24.34
C LYS A 461 16.17 6.78 -25.10
N PHE A 462 16.40 5.47 -24.93
CA PHE A 462 17.51 4.80 -25.62
C PHE A 462 17.28 4.81 -27.14
N ARG A 463 16.04 4.61 -27.58
CA ARG A 463 15.64 4.75 -28.97
C ARG A 463 15.81 6.18 -29.49
N GLU A 464 15.43 7.18 -28.70
CA GLU A 464 15.65 8.60 -29.05
C GLU A 464 17.14 8.91 -29.26
N GLU A 465 18.05 8.35 -28.45
CA GLU A 465 19.50 8.51 -28.68
C GLU A 465 20.01 7.75 -29.91
N LEU A 466 19.42 6.60 -30.26
CA LEU A 466 19.72 5.93 -31.54
C LEU A 466 19.25 6.76 -32.73
N ASP A 467 18.07 7.36 -32.65
CA ASP A 467 17.56 8.26 -33.70
C ASP A 467 18.47 9.49 -33.86
N LYS A 468 18.89 10.11 -32.75
CA LYS A 468 19.90 11.18 -32.76
C LYS A 468 21.24 10.74 -33.31
N ALA A 469 21.68 9.50 -33.04
CA ALA A 469 22.90 8.96 -33.60
C ALA A 469 22.82 8.82 -35.13
N LYS A 470 21.68 8.35 -35.65
CA LYS A 470 21.40 8.26 -37.09
C LYS A 470 21.39 9.64 -37.76
N SER A 471 20.87 10.64 -37.07
CA SER A 471 20.83 12.04 -37.55
C SER A 471 22.09 12.86 -37.24
N SER A 472 23.11 12.27 -36.59
CA SER A 472 24.32 13.01 -36.20
C SER A 472 25.25 13.26 -37.39
N GLN A 473 25.78 14.48 -37.50
CA GLN A 473 26.61 14.94 -38.62
C GLN A 473 28.06 15.22 -38.19
N PRO A 474 29.08 14.67 -38.88
CA PRO A 474 28.99 13.68 -39.97
C PRO A 474 28.54 12.30 -39.46
N PRO A 475 27.94 11.45 -40.33
CA PRO A 475 27.59 10.08 -39.97
C PRO A 475 28.83 9.34 -39.48
N ASN A 476 28.85 9.01 -38.19
CA ASN A 476 29.97 8.34 -37.56
C ASN A 476 29.43 7.26 -36.62
N SER A 477 29.85 6.02 -36.84
CA SER A 477 29.51 4.86 -36.00
C SER A 477 30.07 4.96 -34.58
N GLU A 478 30.92 5.95 -34.29
CA GLU A 478 31.47 6.27 -32.97
C GLU A 478 31.09 7.67 -32.46
N ASN A 479 29.96 8.23 -32.91
CA ASN A 479 29.51 9.54 -32.44
C ASN A 479 29.17 9.57 -30.93
N ILE A 480 28.97 10.77 -30.40
CA ILE A 480 28.73 10.98 -28.96
C ILE A 480 27.45 10.30 -28.45
N HIS A 481 26.41 10.17 -29.27
CA HIS A 481 25.15 9.52 -28.91
C HIS A 481 25.33 8.00 -28.80
N ILE A 482 26.08 7.37 -29.72
CA ILE A 482 26.47 5.96 -29.65
C ILE A 482 27.28 5.68 -28.37
N ARG A 483 28.26 6.54 -28.05
CA ARG A 483 29.08 6.36 -26.83
C ARG A 483 28.26 6.50 -25.56
N LYS A 484 27.34 7.47 -25.51
CA LYS A 484 26.40 7.63 -24.39
C LYS A 484 25.50 6.40 -24.22
N PHE A 485 24.97 5.89 -25.33
CA PHE A 485 24.16 4.67 -25.35
C PHE A 485 24.96 3.46 -24.82
N GLU A 486 26.15 3.19 -25.37
CA GLU A 486 27.01 2.06 -24.98
C GLU A 486 27.45 2.11 -23.52
N SER A 487 27.66 3.33 -23.00
CA SER A 487 28.01 3.53 -21.60
C SER A 487 26.84 3.19 -20.68
N ALA A 488 25.63 3.66 -21.00
CA ALA A 488 24.46 3.52 -20.14
C ALA A 488 23.79 2.14 -20.24
N VAL A 489 23.80 1.49 -21.42
CA VAL A 489 23.08 0.23 -21.66
C VAL A 489 23.57 -0.91 -20.77
N LYS A 490 24.85 -0.88 -20.36
CA LYS A 490 25.48 -1.86 -19.47
C LYS A 490 24.86 -1.90 -18.06
N TYR A 491 24.22 -0.82 -17.64
CA TYR A 491 23.61 -0.66 -16.32
C TYR A 491 22.10 -0.94 -16.32
N LEU A 492 21.56 -1.44 -17.44
CA LEU A 492 20.16 -1.85 -17.55
C LEU A 492 19.96 -3.33 -17.19
N PRO A 493 18.72 -3.73 -16.84
CA PRO A 493 18.36 -5.13 -16.71
C PRO A 493 18.66 -5.93 -17.99
N GLU A 494 19.07 -7.18 -17.83
CA GLU A 494 19.58 -8.04 -18.90
C GLU A 494 18.66 -8.12 -20.13
N ALA A 495 17.35 -8.35 -19.91
CA ALA A 495 16.39 -8.44 -21.01
C ALA A 495 16.31 -7.15 -21.85
N MET A 496 16.40 -5.98 -21.21
CA MET A 496 16.38 -4.68 -21.90
C MET A 496 17.71 -4.41 -22.59
N ARG A 497 18.83 -4.69 -21.90
CA ARG A 497 20.17 -4.55 -22.46
C ARG A 497 20.31 -5.34 -23.75
N ASN A 498 19.95 -6.62 -23.73
CA ASN A 498 20.08 -7.50 -24.88
C ASN A 498 19.26 -6.99 -26.08
N ALA A 499 18.02 -6.53 -25.85
CA ALA A 499 17.18 -5.97 -26.91
C ALA A 499 17.79 -4.68 -27.50
N LEU A 500 18.27 -3.78 -26.64
CA LEU A 500 18.88 -2.51 -27.04
C LEU A 500 20.24 -2.68 -27.72
N GLU A 501 21.05 -3.65 -27.33
CA GLU A 501 22.33 -3.96 -27.99
C GLU A 501 22.12 -4.47 -29.43
N VAL A 502 21.03 -5.21 -29.67
CA VAL A 502 20.63 -5.60 -31.04
C VAL A 502 20.21 -4.36 -31.85
N GLU A 503 19.39 -3.48 -31.28
CA GLU A 503 19.00 -2.22 -31.94
C GLU A 503 20.22 -1.33 -32.24
N LEU A 504 21.18 -1.23 -31.31
CA LEU A 504 22.44 -0.50 -31.51
C LEU A 504 23.27 -1.08 -32.65
N LYS A 505 23.39 -2.41 -32.73
CA LYS A 505 24.13 -3.07 -33.80
C LYS A 505 23.53 -2.73 -35.17
N HIS A 506 22.20 -2.86 -35.31
CA HIS A 506 21.51 -2.44 -36.54
C HIS A 506 21.74 -0.97 -36.86
N CYS A 507 21.69 -0.08 -35.86
CA CYS A 507 21.97 1.33 -36.06
C CYS A 507 23.40 1.59 -36.58
N LYS A 508 24.41 0.88 -36.07
CA LYS A 508 25.79 1.00 -36.56
C LYS A 508 25.93 0.46 -37.98
N ASP A 509 25.29 -0.68 -38.27
CA ASP A 509 25.29 -1.28 -39.60
C ASP A 509 24.61 -0.34 -40.62
N ASP A 510 23.49 0.30 -40.25
CA ASP A 510 22.79 1.32 -41.07
C ASP A 510 23.70 2.52 -41.38
N ILE A 511 24.42 3.05 -40.37
CA ILE A 511 25.35 4.18 -40.55
C ILE A 511 26.52 3.78 -41.46
N VAL A 512 27.09 2.59 -41.27
CA VAL A 512 28.20 2.08 -42.11
C VAL A 512 27.72 1.87 -43.55
N GLN A 513 26.52 1.32 -43.74
CA GLN A 513 25.94 1.12 -45.07
C GLN A 513 25.67 2.44 -45.77
N LEU A 514 25.13 3.44 -45.06
CA LEU A 514 24.92 4.80 -45.58
C LEU A 514 26.24 5.45 -46.04
N ILE A 515 27.33 5.31 -45.26
CA ILE A 515 28.66 5.79 -45.66
C ILE A 515 29.10 5.08 -46.94
N ARG A 516 28.97 3.76 -46.99
CA ARG A 516 29.40 2.93 -48.13
C ARG A 516 28.62 3.26 -49.41
N ASP A 517 27.30 3.42 -49.33
CA ASP A 517 26.46 3.75 -50.47
C ASP A 517 26.80 5.12 -51.05
N ASN A 518 27.06 6.11 -50.18
CA ASN A 518 27.52 7.43 -50.59
C ASN A 518 28.93 7.40 -51.21
N GLU A 519 29.84 6.55 -50.71
CA GLU A 519 31.15 6.33 -51.33
C GLU A 519 31.06 5.69 -52.71
N ILE A 520 30.19 4.69 -52.89
CA ILE A 520 29.95 4.05 -54.19
C ILE A 520 29.36 5.07 -55.17
N LYS A 521 28.33 5.81 -54.74
CA LYS A 521 27.68 6.87 -55.54
C LYS A 521 28.69 7.94 -55.97
N LEU A 522 29.55 8.38 -55.04
CA LEU A 522 30.64 9.32 -55.30
C LEU A 522 31.64 8.79 -56.35
N ASN A 523 32.16 7.58 -56.12
CA ASN A 523 33.20 6.99 -56.97
C ASN A 523 32.68 6.73 -58.39
N ASN A 524 31.44 6.26 -58.53
CA ASN A 524 30.81 6.01 -59.83
C ASN A 524 30.69 7.31 -60.64
N ALA A 525 30.27 8.41 -60.01
CA ALA A 525 30.14 9.68 -60.70
C ALA A 525 31.48 10.29 -61.11
N CYS A 526 32.46 10.30 -60.21
CA CYS A 526 33.80 10.84 -60.53
C CYS A 526 34.49 10.00 -61.61
N SER A 527 34.34 8.67 -61.61
CA SER A 527 34.96 7.79 -62.60
C SER A 527 34.31 7.87 -63.98
N SER A 528 33.02 8.22 -64.06
CA SER A 528 32.29 8.37 -65.34
C SER A 528 32.85 9.48 -66.23
N GLY A 529 33.51 10.49 -65.64
CA GLY A 529 33.97 11.68 -66.34
C GLY A 529 32.86 12.61 -66.86
N ASP A 530 31.59 12.32 -66.53
CA ASP A 530 30.44 13.17 -66.85
C ASP A 530 30.34 14.32 -65.85
N VAL A 531 30.73 15.51 -66.31
CA VAL A 531 30.79 16.73 -65.50
C VAL A 531 29.40 17.13 -64.97
N ARG A 532 28.32 16.82 -65.69
CA ARG A 532 26.95 17.14 -65.24
C ARG A 532 26.49 16.23 -64.12
N ASN A 533 26.85 14.95 -64.19
CA ASN A 533 26.59 14.00 -63.10
C ASN A 533 27.38 14.39 -61.83
N ILE A 534 28.65 14.78 -61.99
CA ILE A 534 29.47 15.31 -60.90
C ILE A 534 28.81 16.56 -60.28
N LYS A 535 28.34 17.51 -61.11
CA LYS A 535 27.63 18.72 -60.65
C LYS A 535 26.37 18.38 -59.85
N SER A 536 25.56 17.45 -60.34
CA SER A 536 24.32 17.02 -59.68
C SER A 536 24.58 16.44 -58.29
N ILE A 537 25.59 15.58 -58.16
CA ILE A 537 25.95 14.98 -56.87
C ILE A 537 26.57 16.01 -55.93
N LEU A 538 27.41 16.91 -56.45
CA LEU A 538 27.99 17.97 -55.65
C LEU A 538 26.90 18.90 -55.08
N LEU A 539 25.89 19.27 -55.87
CA LEU A 539 24.75 20.05 -55.41
C LEU A 539 23.89 19.27 -54.40
N GLU A 540 23.67 17.98 -54.60
CA GLU A 540 22.98 17.14 -53.62
C GLU A 540 23.73 17.13 -52.28
N TYR A 541 25.05 17.01 -52.32
CA TYR A 541 25.90 16.96 -51.12
C TYR A 541 26.14 18.32 -50.46
N GLU A 542 26.06 19.44 -51.19
CA GLU A 542 26.15 20.79 -50.62
C GLU A 542 24.82 21.27 -50.03
N ASN A 543 23.69 20.88 -50.63
CA ASN A 543 22.37 21.20 -50.08
C ASN A 543 22.02 20.34 -48.86
N ALA A 544 22.57 19.13 -48.78
CA ALA A 544 22.49 18.29 -47.60
C ALA A 544 23.67 18.59 -46.66
N GLN A 545 23.44 19.39 -45.61
CA GLN A 545 24.46 19.70 -44.59
C GLN A 545 25.17 18.43 -44.04
N GLU A 546 24.45 17.30 -44.04
CA GLU A 546 24.88 15.95 -43.67
C GLU A 546 26.02 15.37 -44.51
N LEU A 547 26.21 15.86 -45.74
CA LEU A 547 27.10 15.28 -46.74
C LEU A 547 28.25 16.23 -47.13
N GLN A 548 28.49 17.28 -46.34
CA GLN A 548 29.53 18.26 -46.62
C GLN A 548 30.95 17.66 -46.71
N SER A 549 31.25 16.62 -45.93
CA SER A 549 32.53 15.89 -46.03
C SER A 549 32.68 15.18 -47.38
N PHE A 550 31.59 14.64 -47.92
CA PHE A 550 31.54 14.05 -49.25
C PHE A 550 31.64 15.12 -50.33
N ALA A 551 30.97 16.27 -50.17
CA ALA A 551 31.12 17.42 -51.07
C ALA A 551 32.60 17.85 -51.18
N ASN A 552 33.31 17.99 -50.06
CA ASN A 552 34.74 18.32 -50.06
C ASN A 552 35.58 17.24 -50.77
N LYS A 553 35.25 15.95 -50.60
CA LYS A 553 35.91 14.84 -51.28
C LYS A 553 35.68 14.89 -52.81
N VAL A 554 34.46 15.23 -53.26
CA VAL A 554 34.17 15.49 -54.69
C VAL A 554 35.07 16.61 -55.21
N LYS A 555 35.14 17.75 -54.51
CA LYS A 555 35.95 18.91 -54.93
C LYS A 555 37.42 18.53 -55.10
N ALA A 556 37.98 17.80 -54.14
CA ALA A 556 39.36 17.33 -54.20
C ALA A 556 39.62 16.38 -55.39
N LEU A 557 38.69 15.45 -55.66
CA LEU A 557 38.79 14.52 -56.79
C LEU A 557 38.70 15.26 -58.14
N VAL A 558 37.78 16.21 -58.26
CA VAL A 558 37.63 17.05 -59.47
C VAL A 558 38.91 17.85 -59.73
N LEU A 559 39.49 18.47 -58.71
CA LEU A 559 40.75 19.21 -58.85
C LEU A 559 41.92 18.30 -59.26
N THR A 560 41.95 17.06 -58.76
CA THR A 560 42.93 16.05 -59.20
C THR A 560 42.75 15.71 -60.68
N GLN A 561 41.51 15.47 -61.13
CA GLN A 561 41.22 15.21 -62.54
C GLN A 561 41.58 16.39 -63.44
N ILE A 562 41.35 17.62 -62.99
CA ILE A 562 41.74 18.84 -63.70
C ILE A 562 43.25 18.91 -63.84
N LYS A 563 44.00 18.62 -62.77
CA LYS A 563 45.46 18.57 -62.83
C LYS A 563 45.95 17.56 -63.87
N GLU A 564 45.39 16.36 -63.90
CA GLU A 564 45.71 15.35 -64.93
C GLU A 564 45.37 15.83 -66.36
N ILE A 565 44.26 16.55 -66.54
CA ILE A 565 43.89 17.13 -67.84
C ILE A 565 44.91 18.19 -68.25
N VAL A 566 45.31 19.09 -67.34
CA VAL A 566 46.30 20.14 -67.59
C VAL A 566 47.66 19.53 -67.94
N GLU A 567 48.10 18.49 -67.24
CA GLU A 567 49.34 17.75 -67.55
C GLU A 567 49.29 17.15 -68.95
N LYS A 568 48.17 16.54 -69.36
CA LYS A 568 47.97 16.02 -70.72
C LYS A 568 48.00 17.12 -71.79
N ILE A 569 47.37 18.27 -71.53
CA ILE A 569 47.40 19.43 -72.43
C ILE A 569 48.84 19.90 -72.63
N ASN A 570 49.57 20.09 -71.54
CA ASN A 570 50.95 20.56 -71.55
C ASN A 570 51.88 19.59 -72.28
N GLY A 571 51.78 18.29 -71.99
CA GLY A 571 52.57 17.26 -72.66
C GLY A 571 52.29 17.19 -74.17
N ASN A 572 51.04 17.31 -74.59
CA ASN A 572 50.68 17.34 -76.01
C ASN A 572 51.21 18.61 -76.70
N PHE A 573 51.17 19.77 -76.04
CA PHE A 573 51.78 20.99 -76.57
C PHE A 573 53.29 20.90 -76.72
N GLU A 574 53.99 20.27 -75.76
CA GLU A 574 55.44 20.03 -75.86
C GLU A 574 55.81 19.11 -77.02
N ARG A 575 54.97 18.11 -77.31
CA ARG A 575 55.10 17.22 -78.47
C ARG A 575 54.60 17.83 -79.78
N TYR A 576 54.05 19.05 -79.76
CA TYR A 576 53.37 19.69 -80.89
C TYR A 576 52.16 18.90 -81.46
N GLU A 577 51.53 18.10 -80.61
CA GLU A 577 50.27 17.37 -80.86
C GLU A 577 49.09 18.31 -80.55
N ILE A 578 48.98 19.39 -81.35
CA ILE A 578 48.05 20.51 -81.09
C ILE A 578 46.58 20.05 -81.05
N ARG A 579 46.22 19.08 -81.89
CA ARG A 579 44.87 18.53 -81.98
C ARG A 579 44.45 17.78 -80.71
N GLU A 580 45.33 16.91 -80.23
CA GLU A 580 45.15 16.13 -79.02
C GLU A 580 45.10 17.05 -77.80
N ALA A 581 45.93 18.09 -77.77
CA ALA A 581 45.85 19.15 -76.76
C ALA A 581 44.48 19.83 -76.77
N PHE A 582 43.94 20.24 -77.92
CA PHE A 582 42.62 20.86 -78.00
C PHE A 582 41.46 19.95 -77.55
N THR A 583 41.59 18.63 -77.75
CA THR A 583 40.61 17.67 -77.22
C THR A 583 40.56 17.72 -75.69
N HIS A 584 41.70 17.81 -75.03
CA HIS A 584 41.77 17.95 -73.57
C HIS A 584 41.39 19.35 -73.09
N VAL A 585 41.72 20.40 -73.85
CA VAL A 585 41.29 21.77 -73.57
C VAL A 585 39.77 21.90 -73.57
N LYS A 586 39.09 21.26 -74.53
CA LYS A 586 37.62 21.18 -74.54
C LYS A 586 37.08 20.50 -73.29
N LYS A 587 37.73 19.41 -72.84
CA LYS A 587 37.35 18.74 -71.59
C LYS A 587 37.54 19.68 -70.39
N LEU A 588 38.66 20.38 -70.29
CA LEU A 588 38.91 21.36 -69.22
C LEU A 588 37.90 22.51 -69.23
N TYR A 589 37.53 23.00 -70.41
CA TYR A 589 36.49 24.02 -70.58
C TYR A 589 35.13 23.55 -70.06
N ASN A 590 34.74 22.30 -70.33
CA ASN A 590 33.49 21.75 -69.80
C ASN A 590 33.50 21.70 -68.27
N TYR A 591 34.65 21.38 -67.64
CA TYR A 591 34.80 21.45 -66.18
C TYR A 591 34.65 22.89 -65.67
N LYS A 592 35.25 23.88 -66.33
CA LYS A 592 35.09 25.29 -65.97
C LYS A 592 33.62 25.71 -66.03
N ILE A 593 32.96 25.57 -67.17
CA ILE A 593 31.59 26.08 -67.35
C ILE A 593 30.60 25.41 -66.40
N GLU A 594 30.72 24.10 -66.18
CA GLU A 594 29.73 23.38 -65.38
C GLU A 594 29.99 23.49 -63.87
N LEU A 595 31.25 23.62 -63.41
CA LEU A 595 31.62 23.51 -62.00
C LEU A 595 32.27 24.74 -61.37
N GLU A 596 32.63 25.79 -62.12
CA GLU A 596 33.33 26.98 -61.59
C GLU A 596 32.60 27.67 -60.43
N GLU A 597 31.26 27.70 -60.46
CA GLU A 597 30.44 28.26 -59.38
C GLU A 597 30.57 27.48 -58.05
N LEU A 598 30.82 26.16 -58.14
CA LEU A 598 30.91 25.27 -56.98
C LEU A 598 32.37 25.01 -56.54
N ILE A 599 33.30 25.14 -57.49
CA ILE A 599 34.73 24.89 -57.33
C ILE A 599 35.48 26.05 -58.00
N THR A 600 35.64 27.15 -57.26
CA THR A 600 36.30 28.37 -57.76
C THR A 600 37.76 28.14 -58.14
N ASP A 601 38.42 27.14 -57.55
CA ASP A 601 39.82 26.80 -57.81
C ASP A 601 40.08 26.26 -59.23
N ILE A 602 39.04 26.00 -60.03
CA ILE A 602 39.15 25.60 -61.44
C ILE A 602 39.64 26.75 -62.33
N ASP A 603 39.36 28.00 -61.97
CA ASP A 603 39.66 29.15 -62.82
C ASP A 603 41.17 29.33 -63.04
N ARG A 604 41.98 29.09 -61.99
CA ARG A 604 43.43 29.19 -62.06
C ARG A 604 44.05 28.23 -63.11
N PRO A 605 43.87 26.89 -63.02
CA PRO A 605 44.45 25.96 -64.00
C PRO A 605 43.90 26.19 -65.42
N TYR A 606 42.64 26.61 -65.57
CA TYR A 606 42.10 27.00 -66.86
C TYR A 606 42.82 28.23 -67.45
N SER A 607 43.00 29.27 -66.64
CA SER A 607 43.69 30.50 -67.04
C SER A 607 45.16 30.26 -67.41
N GLU A 608 45.85 29.39 -66.67
CA GLU A 608 47.22 28.97 -66.98
C GLU A 608 47.30 28.26 -68.35
N VAL A 609 46.36 27.35 -68.63
CA VAL A 609 46.26 26.68 -69.95
C VAL A 609 45.94 27.68 -71.06
N ARG A 610 45.01 28.62 -70.83
CA ARG A 610 44.65 29.67 -71.81
C ARG A 610 45.86 30.53 -72.17
N LEU A 611 46.63 30.99 -71.17
CA LEU A 611 47.84 31.76 -71.41
C LEU A 611 48.87 30.97 -72.23
N ARG A 612 49.00 29.66 -71.97
CA ARG A 612 49.88 28.80 -72.75
C ARG A 612 49.41 28.64 -74.19
N ILE A 613 48.11 28.51 -74.43
CA ILE A 613 47.52 28.48 -75.77
C ILE A 613 47.81 29.77 -76.54
N ILE A 614 47.60 30.92 -75.90
CA ILE A 614 47.92 32.24 -76.48
C ILE A 614 49.40 32.31 -76.83
N LYS A 615 50.29 31.91 -75.91
CA LYS A 615 51.74 31.88 -76.16
C LYS A 615 52.12 30.99 -77.33
N ILE A 616 51.57 29.77 -77.41
CA ILE A 616 51.84 28.85 -78.52
C ILE A 616 51.38 29.43 -79.86
N PHE A 617 50.20 30.05 -79.87
CA PHE A 617 49.71 30.76 -81.04
C PHE A 617 50.65 31.91 -81.44
N ASP A 618 51.03 32.76 -80.49
CA ASP A 618 51.90 33.91 -80.72
C ASP A 618 53.28 33.48 -81.20
N ASP A 619 53.86 32.45 -80.58
CA ASP A 619 55.14 31.86 -80.97
C ASP A 619 55.06 31.29 -82.39
N ALA A 620 53.99 30.57 -82.74
CA ALA A 620 53.78 30.05 -84.09
C ALA A 620 53.55 31.18 -85.11
N TYR A 621 52.78 32.20 -84.75
CA TYR A 621 52.47 33.36 -85.58
C TYR A 621 53.72 34.21 -85.86
N LEU A 622 54.50 34.53 -84.82
CA LEU A 622 55.75 35.29 -84.94
C LEU A 622 56.83 34.48 -85.63
N SER A 623 56.98 33.19 -85.28
CA SER A 623 57.91 32.29 -85.98
C SER A 623 57.60 32.24 -87.47
N PHE A 624 56.32 32.08 -87.83
CA PHE A 624 55.91 32.12 -89.22
C PHE A 624 56.17 33.50 -89.84
N THR A 625 55.61 34.57 -89.30
CA THR A 625 55.69 35.91 -89.93
C THR A 625 57.11 36.45 -90.02
N ASN A 626 57.96 36.24 -89.01
CA ASN A 626 59.35 36.68 -89.04
C ASN A 626 60.16 35.85 -90.04
N ARG A 627 60.10 34.51 -89.96
CA ARG A 627 60.93 33.63 -90.79
C ARG A 627 60.45 33.57 -92.25
N PHE A 628 59.14 33.59 -92.48
CA PHE A 628 58.55 33.60 -93.83
C PHE A 628 58.87 34.90 -94.57
N LEU A 629 58.75 36.06 -93.92
CA LEU A 629 59.03 37.35 -94.56
C LEU A 629 60.51 37.67 -94.66
N SER A 630 61.35 37.19 -93.71
CA SER A 630 62.80 37.38 -93.77
C SER A 630 63.52 36.42 -94.72
N ALA A 631 62.83 35.40 -95.26
CA ALA A 631 63.41 34.42 -96.19
C ALA A 631 63.75 34.99 -97.59
N GLN A 632 63.70 36.32 -97.79
CA GLN A 632 64.17 36.98 -99.02
C GLN A 632 65.69 36.82 -99.26
N VAL A 633 66.46 36.27 -98.33
CA VAL A 633 67.91 36.14 -98.46
C VAL A 633 68.35 34.72 -98.06
N SER A 634 68.74 33.92 -99.07
CA SER A 634 69.42 32.61 -98.98
C SER A 634 68.59 31.39 -98.50
N ILE A 635 68.06 30.62 -99.46
CA ILE A 635 67.66 29.23 -99.23
C ILE A 635 68.94 28.39 -99.16
N GLY A 636 69.39 28.11 -97.93
CA GLY A 636 70.53 27.23 -97.67
C GLY A 636 70.38 26.33 -96.42
N GLU A 637 69.45 26.61 -95.51
CA GLU A 637 69.33 25.86 -94.26
C GLU A 637 67.99 25.11 -94.18
N ASN A 638 68.01 23.79 -94.39
CA ASN A 638 66.85 22.88 -94.27
C ASN A 638 66.09 23.04 -92.93
N GLU A 639 66.76 23.54 -91.88
CA GLU A 639 66.21 23.75 -90.55
C GLU A 639 65.23 24.94 -90.48
N SER A 640 65.43 25.98 -91.30
CA SER A 640 64.55 27.15 -91.40
C SER A 640 63.17 26.77 -91.98
N VAL A 641 63.18 25.95 -93.03
CA VAL A 641 61.97 25.48 -93.72
C VAL A 641 61.10 24.58 -92.84
N ALA A 642 61.70 23.62 -92.14
CA ALA A 642 60.98 22.72 -91.25
C ALA A 642 60.28 23.45 -90.08
N ALA A 643 60.92 24.50 -89.56
CA ALA A 643 60.33 25.32 -88.49
C ALA A 643 59.14 26.17 -88.96
N VAL A 644 59.18 26.68 -90.20
CA VAL A 644 58.03 27.38 -90.80
C VAL A 644 56.89 26.41 -91.10
N GLU A 645 57.18 25.22 -91.63
CA GLU A 645 56.18 24.15 -91.84
C GLU A 645 55.47 23.80 -90.52
N LYS A 646 56.22 23.58 -89.45
CA LYS A 646 55.68 23.26 -88.11
C LYS A 646 54.83 24.40 -87.53
N SER A 647 55.24 25.65 -87.72
CA SER A 647 54.49 26.83 -87.27
C SER A 647 53.18 26.97 -88.04
N LEU A 648 53.18 26.71 -89.36
CA LEU A 648 51.99 26.80 -90.18
C LEU A 648 50.99 25.66 -89.93
N ILE A 649 51.47 24.43 -89.64
CA ILE A 649 50.61 23.32 -89.19
C ILE A 649 49.95 23.68 -87.85
N CYS A 650 50.72 24.24 -86.90
CA CYS A 650 50.17 24.71 -85.63
C CYS A 650 49.05 25.74 -85.86
N LEU A 651 49.30 26.81 -86.62
CA LEU A 651 48.30 27.83 -86.95
C LEU A 651 47.08 27.24 -87.66
N THR A 652 47.28 26.22 -88.50
CA THR A 652 46.18 25.50 -89.18
C THR A 652 45.29 24.76 -88.18
N GLU A 653 45.85 24.08 -87.17
CA GLU A 653 45.06 23.43 -86.13
C GLU A 653 44.29 24.44 -85.25
N PHE A 654 44.84 25.64 -85.03
CA PHE A 654 44.10 26.74 -84.40
C PHE A 654 42.92 27.22 -85.26
N MET A 655 43.13 27.41 -86.57
CA MET A 655 42.06 27.77 -87.50
C MET A 655 40.98 26.68 -87.58
N LYS A 656 41.38 25.41 -87.53
CA LYS A 656 40.46 24.26 -87.50
C LYS A 656 39.65 24.23 -86.21
N PHE A 657 40.32 24.38 -85.06
CA PHE A 657 39.64 24.45 -83.77
C PHE A 657 38.61 25.57 -83.74
N LYS A 658 38.93 26.75 -84.30
CA LYS A 658 37.95 27.83 -84.46
C LYS A 658 36.71 27.37 -85.21
N ASP A 659 36.86 26.68 -86.34
CA ASP A 659 35.72 26.30 -87.17
C ASP A 659 34.89 25.16 -86.60
N ASP A 660 35.54 24.15 -86.01
CA ASP A 660 34.87 23.05 -85.32
C ASP A 660 33.95 23.56 -84.17
N HIS A 661 34.17 24.80 -83.74
CA HIS A 661 33.52 25.44 -82.62
C HIS A 661 32.90 26.81 -82.96
N ILE A 662 32.63 27.12 -84.25
CA ILE A 662 32.26 28.47 -84.74
C ILE A 662 31.08 29.16 -84.03
N ASN A 663 30.22 28.38 -83.37
CA ASN A 663 29.05 28.86 -82.59
C ASN A 663 29.16 28.57 -81.09
N GLN A 664 30.36 28.28 -80.57
CA GLN A 664 30.58 27.94 -79.18
C GLN A 664 31.36 29.03 -78.44
N LEU A 665 30.92 29.36 -77.23
CA LEU A 665 31.55 30.35 -76.36
C LEU A 665 33.03 30.03 -76.04
N ILE A 666 33.44 28.77 -76.15
CA ILE A 666 34.83 28.34 -75.94
C ILE A 666 35.82 29.16 -76.77
N LEU A 667 35.43 29.62 -77.96
CA LEU A 667 36.31 30.41 -78.82
C LEU A 667 36.65 31.77 -78.21
N THR A 668 35.65 32.46 -77.67
CA THR A 668 35.83 33.76 -77.02
C THR A 668 36.66 33.67 -75.75
N HIS A 669 36.61 32.53 -75.07
CA HIS A 669 37.36 32.31 -73.84
C HIS A 669 38.77 31.77 -74.07
N LEU A 670 39.04 31.12 -75.21
CA LEU A 670 40.29 30.39 -75.41
C LEU A 670 41.26 31.08 -76.37
N LEU A 671 40.77 31.63 -77.48
CA LEU A 671 41.62 32.19 -78.53
C LEU A 671 42.16 33.58 -78.11
N PRO A 672 43.34 33.98 -78.63
CA PRO A 672 43.91 35.29 -78.36
C PRO A 672 43.07 36.43 -78.95
N ASP A 673 43.16 37.60 -78.32
CA ASP A 673 42.48 38.80 -78.82
C ASP A 673 43.01 39.19 -80.21
N GLY A 674 42.10 39.55 -81.11
CA GLY A 674 42.44 39.83 -82.50
C GLY A 674 42.91 38.60 -83.30
N PHE A 675 42.62 37.37 -82.84
CA PHE A 675 42.94 36.14 -83.57
C PHE A 675 42.53 36.22 -85.06
N ASN A 676 41.29 36.66 -85.34
CA ASN A 676 40.79 36.78 -86.71
C ASN A 676 41.61 37.77 -87.53
N ASP A 677 41.83 38.98 -87.01
CA ASP A 677 42.60 40.02 -87.69
C ASP A 677 44.04 39.57 -87.97
N ARG A 678 44.64 38.81 -87.04
CA ARG A 678 45.99 38.25 -87.19
C ARG A 678 46.03 37.17 -88.27
N ILE A 679 45.04 36.27 -88.31
CA ILE A 679 44.92 35.24 -89.34
C ILE A 679 44.65 35.87 -90.72
N ASP A 680 43.78 36.87 -90.80
CA ASP A 680 43.53 37.60 -92.05
C ASP A 680 44.77 38.36 -92.51
N THR A 681 45.52 38.95 -91.56
CA THR A 681 46.83 39.57 -91.84
C THR A 681 47.86 38.54 -92.29
N LEU A 682 47.88 37.34 -91.72
CA LEU A 682 48.73 36.24 -92.16
C LEU A 682 48.44 35.87 -93.61
N ILE A 683 47.16 35.62 -93.92
CA ILE A 683 46.69 35.25 -95.26
C ILE A 683 47.02 36.36 -96.26
N ARG A 684 46.79 37.63 -95.90
CA ARG A 684 47.16 38.78 -96.72
C ARG A 684 48.65 38.88 -96.95
N LYS A 685 49.49 38.73 -95.90
CA LYS A 685 50.96 38.75 -96.04
C LYS A 685 51.48 37.62 -96.93
N ILE A 686 50.89 36.42 -96.80
CA ILE A 686 51.20 35.28 -97.69
C ILE A 686 50.84 35.63 -99.14
N ARG A 687 49.64 36.20 -99.36
CA ARG A 687 49.19 36.66 -100.68
C ARG A 687 50.14 37.72 -101.26
N ASP A 688 50.44 38.76 -100.50
CA ASP A 688 51.29 39.88 -100.91
C ASP A 688 52.70 39.38 -101.25
N TYR A 689 53.27 38.48 -100.43
CA TYR A 689 54.56 37.86 -100.69
C TYR A 689 54.59 37.10 -102.02
N PHE A 690 53.55 36.33 -102.32
CA PHE A 690 53.47 35.57 -103.56
C PHE A 690 53.23 36.47 -104.77
N ASN A 691 52.36 37.48 -104.66
CA ASN A 691 52.15 38.48 -105.71
C ASN A 691 53.43 39.27 -106.01
N GLU A 692 54.22 39.63 -104.99
CA GLU A 692 55.52 40.29 -105.17
C GLU A 692 56.51 39.40 -105.92
N HIS A 693 56.59 38.12 -105.56
CA HIS A 693 57.48 37.18 -106.25
C HIS A 693 57.00 36.87 -107.66
N GLU A 694 55.69 36.81 -107.90
CA GLU A 694 55.10 36.67 -109.24
C GLU A 694 55.47 37.88 -110.11
N ALA A 695 55.34 39.10 -109.58
CA ALA A 695 55.78 40.32 -110.27
C ALA A 695 57.30 40.32 -110.55
N LYS A 696 58.13 39.89 -109.59
CA LYS A 696 59.58 39.71 -109.81
C LYS A 696 59.88 38.63 -110.87
N CYS A 697 59.06 37.58 -110.93
CA CYS A 697 59.18 36.52 -111.92
C CYS A 697 58.88 37.09 -113.32
N VAL A 698 57.79 37.85 -113.47
CA VAL A 698 57.45 38.57 -114.71
C VAL A 698 58.55 39.55 -115.12
N ASP A 699 59.07 40.36 -114.20
CA ASP A 699 60.17 41.30 -114.48
C ASP A 699 61.47 40.58 -114.90
N ALA A 700 61.82 39.46 -114.25
CA ALA A 700 62.98 38.65 -114.62
C ALA A 700 62.81 37.97 -115.98
N LEU A 701 61.57 37.60 -116.36
CA LEU A 701 61.23 37.07 -117.68
C LEU A 701 61.36 38.15 -118.76
N GLU A 702 60.82 39.34 -118.52
CA GLU A 702 60.89 40.48 -119.43
C GLU A 702 62.35 40.95 -119.65
N LYS A 703 63.17 40.94 -118.58
CA LYS A 703 64.59 41.33 -118.62
C LYS A 703 65.54 40.20 -119.01
N ILE A 704 65.04 38.97 -119.20
CA ILE A 704 65.82 37.77 -119.55
C ILE A 704 66.96 37.52 -118.52
N HIS A 705 66.70 37.76 -117.24
CA HIS A 705 67.69 37.62 -116.16
C HIS A 705 67.62 36.20 -115.58
N THR A 706 68.21 35.23 -116.29
CA THR A 706 68.07 33.77 -116.04
C THR A 706 68.42 33.35 -114.61
N ASP A 707 69.46 33.90 -113.99
CA ASP A 707 69.84 33.53 -112.62
C ASP A 707 68.83 34.04 -111.57
N SER A 708 68.28 35.23 -111.80
CA SER A 708 67.22 35.79 -110.95
C SER A 708 65.94 34.98 -111.07
N LEU A 709 65.57 34.60 -112.30
CA LEU A 709 64.40 33.76 -112.58
C LEU A 709 64.54 32.39 -111.91
N LEU A 710 65.70 31.74 -112.04
CA LEU A 710 65.97 30.43 -111.44
C LEU A 710 65.88 30.48 -109.91
N ASN A 711 66.42 31.54 -109.29
CA ASN A 711 66.35 31.72 -107.84
C ASN A 711 64.90 31.91 -107.36
N ILE A 712 64.13 32.78 -108.02
CA ILE A 712 62.71 33.04 -107.69
C ILE A 712 61.88 31.75 -107.82
N LEU A 713 62.06 31.01 -108.92
CA LEU A 713 61.33 29.76 -109.15
C LEU A 713 61.71 28.65 -108.16
N THR A 714 62.98 28.59 -107.73
CA THR A 714 63.45 27.63 -106.69
C THR A 714 62.87 27.97 -105.32
N ILE A 715 62.76 29.26 -104.99
CA ILE A 715 62.08 29.73 -103.78
C ILE A 715 60.60 29.34 -103.84
N MET A 716 59.92 29.63 -104.96
CA MET A 716 58.51 29.30 -105.14
C MET A 716 58.21 27.79 -105.09
N SER A 717 59.09 26.93 -105.63
CA SER A 717 58.87 25.47 -105.61
C SER A 717 59.00 24.85 -104.22
N THR A 718 59.92 25.37 -103.40
CA THR A 718 60.08 24.95 -102.00
C THR A 718 58.84 25.31 -101.18
N TRP A 719 58.32 26.53 -101.36
CA TRP A 719 57.07 26.96 -100.74
C TRP A 719 55.86 26.18 -101.26
N ASN A 720 55.82 25.87 -102.57
CA ASN A 720 54.77 25.04 -103.15
C ASN A 720 54.74 23.64 -102.51
N SER A 721 55.91 23.03 -102.22
CA SER A 721 55.98 21.74 -101.54
C SER A 721 55.37 21.79 -100.12
N ILE A 722 55.78 22.78 -99.31
CA ILE A 722 55.27 22.96 -97.94
C ILE A 722 53.75 23.22 -97.96
N LEU A 723 53.30 24.11 -98.84
CA LEU A 723 51.90 24.49 -98.93
C LEU A 723 51.03 23.38 -99.54
N THR A 724 51.59 22.53 -100.41
CA THR A 724 50.92 21.32 -100.89
C THR A 724 50.76 20.29 -99.77
N LYS A 725 51.77 20.10 -98.90
CA LYS A 725 51.60 19.25 -97.69
C LYS A 725 50.51 19.78 -96.78
N ILE A 726 50.42 21.10 -96.61
CA ILE A 726 49.36 21.75 -95.82
C ILE A 726 48.00 21.61 -96.48
N LYS A 727 47.93 21.72 -97.81
CA LYS A 727 46.70 21.46 -98.57
C LYS A 727 46.25 20.00 -98.41
N ILE A 728 47.15 19.02 -98.52
CA ILE A 728 46.84 17.60 -98.30
C ILE A 728 46.40 17.38 -96.84
N TYR A 729 47.12 17.96 -95.88
CA TYR A 729 46.76 17.90 -94.47
C TYR A 729 45.36 18.49 -94.23
N TYR A 730 45.04 19.62 -94.85
CA TYR A 730 43.72 20.23 -94.79
C TYR A 730 42.64 19.36 -95.46
N GLU A 731 42.83 18.92 -96.70
CA GLU A 731 41.89 18.09 -97.46
C GLU A 731 41.60 16.75 -96.77
N THR A 732 42.58 16.19 -96.07
CA THR A 732 42.44 14.95 -95.28
C THR A 732 41.60 15.17 -94.02
N TYR A 733 41.52 16.40 -93.49
CA TYR A 733 41.02 16.64 -92.13
C TYR A 733 39.98 17.77 -91.97
N SER A 734 39.62 18.55 -93.00
CA SER A 734 38.54 19.56 -92.96
C SER A 734 38.14 20.09 -94.36
N ASN A 735 36.84 20.25 -94.62
CA ASN A 735 36.29 20.70 -95.92
C ASN A 735 35.49 22.02 -95.85
N ARG A 736 35.65 22.83 -94.79
CA ARG A 736 34.69 23.92 -94.48
C ARG A 736 35.26 25.30 -94.10
N ASN A 737 36.58 25.48 -94.05
CA ASN A 737 37.17 26.75 -93.58
C ASN A 737 37.34 27.78 -94.71
N THR A 738 36.72 28.96 -94.59
CA THR A 738 36.81 30.07 -95.57
C THR A 738 38.17 30.78 -95.59
N SER A 739 38.83 30.91 -94.44
CA SER A 739 40.18 31.46 -94.31
C SER A 739 41.24 30.51 -94.90
N MET A 740 41.12 29.20 -94.69
CA MET A 740 41.97 28.19 -95.34
C MET A 740 41.64 28.03 -96.81
N LEU A 741 40.36 28.15 -97.22
CA LEU A 741 40.00 28.22 -98.65
C LEU A 741 40.75 29.38 -99.31
N SER A 742 40.74 30.55 -98.67
CA SER A 742 41.47 31.73 -99.15
C SER A 742 42.98 31.48 -99.24
N LEU A 743 43.54 30.75 -98.28
CA LEU A 743 44.94 30.32 -98.28
C LEU A 743 45.23 29.34 -99.43
N ILE A 744 44.35 28.37 -99.68
CA ILE A 744 44.44 27.39 -100.77
C ILE A 744 44.30 28.08 -102.14
N THR A 745 43.42 29.07 -102.28
CA THR A 745 43.28 29.85 -103.52
C THR A 745 44.58 30.61 -103.85
N ILE A 746 45.30 31.09 -102.83
CA ILE A 746 46.62 31.72 -103.02
C ILE A 746 47.67 30.72 -103.55
N LEU A 747 47.48 29.41 -103.36
CA LEU A 747 48.43 28.38 -103.82
C LEU A 747 48.33 28.05 -105.30
N GLN A 748 47.19 28.36 -105.94
CA GLN A 748 46.90 27.92 -107.28
C GLN A 748 47.90 28.43 -108.34
N PRO A 749 48.34 29.70 -108.31
CA PRO A 749 49.40 30.18 -109.21
C PRO A 749 50.77 29.54 -108.96
N LEU A 750 51.08 29.09 -107.74
CA LEU A 750 52.39 28.50 -107.41
C LEU A 750 52.63 27.13 -108.05
N ALA A 751 51.55 26.37 -108.27
CA ALA A 751 51.60 25.10 -108.99
C ALA A 751 52.00 25.29 -110.46
N ASP A 752 51.69 26.45 -111.05
CA ASP A 752 52.09 26.80 -112.42
C ASP A 752 53.57 27.21 -112.46
N HIS A 753 54.05 27.99 -111.49
CA HIS A 753 55.47 28.36 -111.35
C HIS A 753 56.37 27.14 -111.08
N SER A 754 55.94 26.19 -110.25
CA SER A 754 56.67 24.95 -110.02
C SER A 754 56.77 24.09 -111.28
N ARG A 755 55.71 24.06 -112.12
CA ARG A 755 55.75 23.41 -113.44
C ARG A 755 56.73 24.11 -114.38
N MET A 756 56.75 25.44 -114.36
CA MET A 756 57.70 26.25 -115.13
C MET A 756 59.16 25.98 -114.73
N LEU A 757 59.46 25.85 -113.42
CA LEU A 757 60.78 25.45 -112.95
C LEU A 757 61.17 24.06 -113.47
N SER A 758 60.27 23.08 -113.41
CA SER A 758 60.53 21.73 -113.94
C SER A 758 60.85 21.77 -115.43
N SER A 759 60.08 22.52 -116.22
CA SER A 759 60.33 22.69 -117.67
C SER A 759 61.67 23.40 -117.97
N ILE A 760 62.07 24.40 -117.17
CA ILE A 760 63.39 25.06 -117.29
C ILE A 760 64.53 24.13 -116.87
N SER A 761 64.30 23.30 -115.85
CA SER A 761 65.27 22.31 -115.36
C SER A 761 65.51 21.20 -116.39
N GLU A 762 64.45 20.74 -117.05
CA GLU A 762 64.51 19.76 -118.16
C GLU A 762 65.29 20.31 -119.37
N LEU A 763 65.13 21.60 -119.70
CA LEU A 763 65.91 22.28 -120.74
C LEU A 763 67.41 22.38 -120.40
N ARG A 764 67.78 22.41 -119.12
CA ARG A 764 69.19 22.53 -118.66
C ARG A 764 69.94 21.19 -118.71
N VAL A 765 69.24 20.05 -118.75
CA VAL A 765 69.83 18.70 -118.65
C VAL A 765 69.95 17.98 -120.00
N GLY A 766 69.54 18.56 -121.13
CA GLY A 766 69.76 17.89 -122.43
C GLY A 766 69.56 18.74 -123.70
N ARG A 767 70.69 19.01 -124.39
CA ARG A 767 70.91 19.55 -125.75
C ARG A 767 71.02 21.07 -125.92
N PRO A 768 71.95 21.54 -126.79
CA PRO A 768 72.27 22.96 -126.97
C PRO A 768 71.15 23.72 -127.69
N MET A 769 70.98 25.00 -127.34
CA MET A 769 70.05 25.95 -127.94
C MET A 769 70.15 26.00 -129.49
N GLY A 770 69.26 25.28 -130.16
CA GLY A 770 68.80 25.59 -131.52
C GLY A 770 67.66 26.61 -131.46
N ARG A 771 67.40 27.28 -132.59
CA ARG A 771 66.49 28.44 -132.78
C ARG A 771 65.03 28.32 -132.30
N ASP A 772 64.64 27.24 -131.63
CA ASP A 772 63.29 27.03 -131.05
C ASP A 772 63.18 27.35 -129.55
N GLY A 773 64.27 27.71 -128.86
CA GLY A 773 64.24 28.11 -127.44
C GLY A 773 63.44 29.41 -127.15
N THR A 774 63.15 30.20 -128.18
CA THR A 774 62.38 31.45 -128.07
C THR A 774 60.85 31.23 -128.08
N ASN A 775 60.37 30.02 -128.36
CA ASN A 775 58.94 29.74 -128.52
C ASN A 775 58.22 29.27 -127.23
N ILE A 776 58.95 28.94 -126.16
CA ILE A 776 58.35 28.56 -124.87
C ILE A 776 58.01 29.80 -124.03
N PHE A 777 58.85 30.84 -124.08
CA PHE A 777 58.60 32.12 -123.40
C PHE A 777 57.47 32.97 -124.02
N ARG A 778 56.91 32.56 -125.17
CA ARG A 778 55.75 33.22 -125.81
C ARG A 778 54.42 32.51 -125.56
N LYS A 779 54.46 31.33 -124.94
CA LYS A 779 53.27 30.47 -124.72
C LYS A 779 52.88 30.34 -123.24
N PHE A 780 53.73 30.85 -122.36
CA PHE A 780 53.44 31.28 -120.99
C PHE A 780 53.47 32.80 -120.99
#